data_AF-A0A951PXH7-F1
#
_entry.id   AF-A0A951PXH7-F1
#
_cell.length_a   1.000
_cell.length_b   1.000
_cell.length_c   1.000
_cell.angle_alpha   90.00
_cell.angle_beta   90.00
_cell.angle_gamma   90.00
#
_symmetry.space_group_name_H-M   'P 1'
#
loop_
_entity.id
_entity.type
_entity.pdbx_description
1 polymer ?
#
loop_
_entity_poly.entity_id
_entity_poly.type
_entity_poly.pdbx_seq_one_letter_code
_entity_poly.pdbx_strand_id
1 'polypeptide(L)'
;MHDHYQFSGSLPENASTYVTRKADSDLYAGLKAGKFCYVLNSRQSGKSSLRVRTMQRLREEGVQCAAIDLSAGGIQNVPPEQWYADLIDNLIESFGLDVDFGDWWEANQLNSLVTRFRKFLEEILLTEVKENIVIFIDEIDSVLSLNFPTDDFFALIRACYNKRVDNPEYNRLTFCLLGVASPSNLIEDKQRTPFNIGQAISLTGFQLHGIEPLAKGMEGKFSNPQLVMKEILYWTGGQPFLTQKLCQFMSEESLQDNPRTVEQVVKSRIIENWESQDEPEHLRTIQARILRDEQRAGYLLELYQQIQLRNEQSQITADNTLEQSELQLSGLVVRQQNNLKIYNPIYQEVFDRDWINNQLKNLRPYSENFRFWVAFQGKDTSRLLRGKALEEAEIWARDKSLSYQDRQFLAASKEQEIQEEIAVKEQEAALERETKDKEAAEKRNLTLAEANQKLAEANHKAQQHIRIGSVVLVLTLLGAAISIIWAGKDIQDIRENTKYVSQLSKLSEELYKKDKSSSASQAREQIGLSYEIKNHELKKAMLFTSMSQAYQQLGEWKQAEKEIRASQNILEANKHIITSIQGLQIQVLAKKAQGDLLAQKKEINQAIESYKSAFEILNKNPEQTSPFTKTNQLLAAKDIEAVHRNLLNLLSTNTPAAELRKQVEESLTQHLYAQLEYSLKAKNWEAADGQTYQLMLNIAKREKEEYLDLASINNFSCPDFKKIDQLWVTYSDKRFGFSVQKEIWISAGNRMRITPEEWNGKDIENYYRFAKAVGWYDDKKTRDEETGGRGGDLAVTYAELLRRIKNNPSKYKGSLPHSLWRLNEREGWKDLNILLEWNNDEKDELFFSRAATCKV
;
A
#
# COMPACT_ATOMS: atom_id res chain seq x y z
N MET A 1 2.84 -33.70 -51.31
CA MET A 1 2.82 -33.72 -49.84
C MET A 1 1.57 -33.00 -49.42
N HIS A 2 0.68 -33.62 -48.65
CA HIS A 2 -0.53 -32.95 -48.19
C HIS A 2 -0.13 -31.83 -47.24
N ASP A 3 -0.53 -30.59 -47.55
CA ASP A 3 -0.39 -29.43 -46.69
C ASP A 3 -1.25 -29.61 -45.43
N HIS A 4 -0.71 -30.34 -44.45
CA HIS A 4 -1.38 -30.58 -43.19
C HIS A 4 -1.13 -29.38 -42.27
N TYR A 5 -2.21 -28.78 -41.78
CA TYR A 5 -2.12 -27.72 -40.80
C TYR A 5 -1.66 -28.32 -39.47
N GLN A 6 -0.59 -27.78 -38.91
CA GLN A 6 -0.04 -28.25 -37.64
C GLN A 6 -0.13 -27.11 -36.63
N PHE A 7 -0.94 -27.33 -35.60
CA PHE A 7 -1.17 -26.38 -34.51
C PHE A 7 -0.61 -26.89 -33.17
N SER A 8 -0.20 -28.15 -33.04
CA SER A 8 0.51 -28.65 -31.86
C SER A 8 2.04 -28.71 -32.08
N GLY A 9 2.78 -28.28 -31.06
CA GLY A 9 4.24 -28.26 -31.07
C GLY A 9 4.86 -27.21 -32.01
N SER A 10 6.17 -27.33 -32.23
CA SER A 10 6.91 -26.47 -33.16
C SER A 10 6.72 -26.95 -34.60
N LEU A 11 6.61 -26.01 -35.54
CA LEU A 11 6.63 -26.34 -36.95
C LEU A 11 8.06 -26.73 -37.39
N PRO A 12 8.23 -27.80 -38.19
CA PRO A 12 9.54 -28.17 -38.71
C PRO A 12 10.07 -27.14 -39.70
N GLU A 13 11.39 -27.20 -39.94
CA GLU A 13 12.14 -26.30 -40.82
C GLU A 13 11.57 -26.20 -42.25
N ASN A 14 10.94 -27.25 -42.76
CA ASN A 14 10.39 -27.31 -44.10
C ASN A 14 8.85 -27.17 -44.16
N ALA A 15 8.20 -26.78 -43.07
CA ALA A 15 6.73 -26.67 -43.02
C ALA A 15 6.21 -25.66 -44.07
N SER A 16 5.43 -26.15 -45.04
CA SER A 16 4.81 -25.33 -46.10
C SER A 16 3.77 -24.36 -45.56
N THR A 17 3.26 -24.61 -44.35
CA THR A 17 2.25 -23.79 -43.66
C THR A 17 2.87 -22.71 -42.75
N TYR A 18 4.20 -22.55 -42.73
CA TYR A 18 4.83 -21.50 -41.93
C TYR A 18 4.58 -20.10 -42.51
N VAL A 19 4.05 -19.21 -41.69
CA VAL A 19 3.77 -17.82 -42.04
C VAL A 19 4.92 -16.94 -41.56
N THR A 20 5.60 -16.29 -42.50
CA THR A 20 6.70 -15.37 -42.18
C THR A 20 6.14 -14.05 -41.63
N ARG A 21 6.69 -13.60 -40.50
CA ARG A 21 6.30 -12.34 -39.83
C ARG A 21 7.49 -11.37 -39.81
N LYS A 22 7.21 -10.12 -39.43
CA LYS A 22 8.26 -9.12 -39.17
C LYS A 22 9.27 -9.60 -38.10
N ALA A 23 8.81 -10.36 -37.11
CA ALA A 23 9.66 -10.94 -36.07
C ALA A 23 10.76 -11.85 -36.65
N ASP A 24 10.49 -12.55 -37.75
CA ASP A 24 11.47 -13.40 -38.46
C ASP A 24 12.62 -12.61 -39.05
N SER A 25 12.36 -11.44 -39.64
CA SER A 25 13.44 -10.58 -40.14
C SER A 25 14.17 -9.90 -38.98
N ASP A 26 13.43 -9.40 -37.99
CA ASP A 26 13.98 -8.60 -36.89
C ASP A 26 14.86 -9.46 -35.97
N LEU A 27 14.43 -10.68 -35.61
CA LEU A 27 15.21 -11.59 -34.76
C LEU A 27 16.48 -12.05 -35.49
N TYR A 28 16.34 -12.51 -36.73
CA TYR A 28 17.48 -12.95 -37.53
C TYR A 28 18.52 -11.84 -37.73
N ALA A 29 18.09 -10.62 -38.11
CA ALA A 29 19.00 -9.50 -38.30
C ALA A 29 19.67 -9.07 -36.99
N GLY A 30 18.93 -9.09 -35.87
CA GLY A 30 19.47 -8.79 -34.55
C GLY A 30 20.56 -9.78 -34.13
N LEU A 31 20.28 -11.08 -34.24
CA LEU A 31 21.22 -12.14 -33.86
C LEU A 31 22.45 -12.18 -34.78
N LYS A 32 22.26 -12.00 -36.09
CA LYS A 32 23.37 -11.90 -37.05
C LYS A 32 24.28 -10.69 -36.77
N ALA A 33 23.73 -9.60 -36.26
CA ALA A 33 24.49 -8.44 -35.79
C ALA A 33 25.09 -8.62 -34.38
N GLY A 34 24.98 -9.82 -33.80
CA GLY A 34 25.50 -10.14 -32.48
C GLY A 34 24.70 -9.53 -31.33
N LYS A 35 23.47 -9.04 -31.54
CA LYS A 35 22.68 -8.41 -30.46
C LYS A 35 22.06 -9.47 -29.56
N PHE A 36 22.05 -9.21 -28.26
CA PHE A 36 21.23 -9.97 -27.32
C PHE A 36 19.75 -9.72 -27.64
N CYS A 37 19.00 -10.76 -28.01
CA CYS A 37 17.60 -10.65 -28.38
C CYS A 37 16.71 -11.44 -27.41
N TYR A 38 15.46 -11.01 -27.23
CA TYR A 38 14.49 -11.79 -26.47
C TYR A 38 13.08 -11.72 -27.05
N VAL A 39 12.40 -12.87 -27.03
CA VAL A 39 11.03 -13.09 -27.50
C VAL A 39 10.18 -13.54 -26.32
N LEU A 40 9.65 -12.57 -25.58
CA LEU A 40 8.84 -12.80 -24.39
C LEU A 40 7.36 -12.54 -24.71
N ASN A 41 6.55 -13.60 -24.81
CA ASN A 41 5.14 -13.51 -25.21
C ASN A 41 4.33 -14.73 -24.73
N SER A 42 3.00 -14.63 -24.83
CA SER A 42 2.03 -15.67 -24.45
C SER A 42 2.32 -17.05 -25.06
N ARG A 43 1.77 -18.10 -24.43
CA ARG A 43 1.87 -19.48 -24.94
C ARG A 43 1.27 -19.59 -26.35
N GLN A 44 1.77 -20.54 -27.13
CA GLN A 44 1.26 -20.84 -28.47
C GLN A 44 1.26 -19.66 -29.48
N SER A 45 2.09 -18.65 -29.23
CA SER A 45 2.29 -17.53 -30.14
C SER A 45 3.24 -17.84 -31.31
N GLY A 46 3.86 -19.03 -31.34
CA GLY A 46 4.80 -19.45 -32.39
C GLY A 46 6.24 -19.01 -32.16
N LYS A 47 6.67 -18.92 -30.90
CA LYS A 47 8.06 -18.60 -30.49
C LYS A 47 9.04 -19.69 -30.92
N SER A 48 8.74 -20.95 -30.60
CA SER A 48 9.64 -22.06 -30.91
C SER A 48 9.74 -22.33 -32.42
N SER A 49 8.67 -22.15 -33.20
CA SER A 49 8.74 -22.18 -34.67
C SER A 49 9.60 -21.04 -35.24
N LEU A 50 9.52 -19.83 -34.67
CA LEU A 50 10.39 -18.70 -35.04
C LEU A 50 11.86 -19.02 -34.73
N ARG A 51 12.14 -19.64 -33.58
CA ARG A 51 13.48 -20.12 -33.21
C ARG A 51 14.03 -21.09 -34.24
N VAL A 52 13.26 -22.13 -34.59
CA VAL A 52 13.67 -23.15 -35.59
C VAL A 52 14.03 -22.49 -36.92
N ARG A 53 13.16 -21.62 -37.46
CA ARG A 53 13.41 -20.91 -38.72
C ARG A 53 14.62 -19.99 -38.67
N THR A 54 14.79 -19.28 -37.56
CA THR A 54 15.93 -18.37 -37.40
C THR A 54 17.23 -19.15 -37.30
N MET A 55 17.23 -20.25 -36.54
CA MET A 55 18.38 -21.11 -36.36
C MET A 55 18.82 -21.74 -37.69
N GLN A 56 17.88 -22.22 -38.50
CA GLN A 56 18.16 -22.73 -39.85
C GLN A 56 18.87 -21.67 -40.72
N ARG A 57 18.30 -20.46 -40.82
CA ARG A 57 18.87 -19.36 -41.61
C ARG A 57 20.25 -18.92 -41.14
N LEU A 58 20.51 -18.98 -39.83
CA LEU A 58 21.82 -18.69 -39.26
C LEU A 58 22.84 -19.79 -39.62
N ARG A 59 22.44 -21.07 -39.52
CA ARG A 59 23.29 -22.22 -39.88
C ARG A 59 23.65 -22.23 -41.37
N GLU A 60 22.71 -21.88 -42.24
CA GLU A 60 22.95 -21.72 -43.69
C GLU A 60 24.03 -20.67 -44.01
N GLU A 61 24.29 -19.74 -43.09
CA GLU A 61 25.34 -18.72 -43.21
C GLU A 61 26.59 -19.03 -42.37
N GLY A 62 26.71 -20.25 -41.86
CA GLY A 62 27.89 -20.70 -41.12
C GLY A 62 27.91 -20.28 -39.64
N VAL A 63 26.78 -19.86 -39.07
CA VAL A 63 26.68 -19.59 -37.62
C VAL A 63 26.32 -20.88 -36.88
N GLN A 64 27.14 -21.26 -35.90
CA GLN A 64 26.88 -22.40 -35.03
C GLN A 64 25.81 -22.04 -34.01
N CYS A 65 24.82 -22.92 -33.84
CA CYS A 65 23.67 -22.63 -32.99
C CYS A 65 23.35 -23.80 -32.06
N ALA A 66 23.18 -23.49 -30.78
CA ALA A 66 22.65 -24.39 -29.76
C ALA A 66 21.28 -23.91 -29.29
N ALA A 67 20.41 -24.84 -28.90
CA ALA A 67 19.11 -24.51 -28.37
C ALA A 67 18.81 -25.33 -27.13
N ILE A 68 18.75 -24.65 -25.98
CA ILE A 68 18.54 -25.24 -24.67
C ILE A 68 17.09 -25.02 -24.28
N ASP A 69 16.36 -26.10 -24.03
CA ASP A 69 15.01 -26.06 -23.48
C ASP A 69 15.08 -26.25 -21.96
N LEU A 70 14.82 -25.18 -21.19
CA LEU A 70 14.87 -25.27 -19.74
C LEU A 70 13.74 -26.12 -19.15
N SER A 71 12.71 -26.46 -19.94
CA SER A 71 11.55 -27.26 -19.52
C SER A 71 11.73 -28.76 -19.65
N ALA A 72 12.74 -29.22 -20.40
CA ALA A 72 12.92 -30.63 -20.75
C ALA A 72 13.39 -31.53 -19.59
N GLY A 73 13.89 -30.96 -18.49
CA GLY A 73 14.35 -31.67 -17.29
C GLY A 73 13.35 -31.63 -16.12
N GLY A 74 13.57 -32.45 -15.09
CA GLY A 74 12.74 -32.46 -13.88
C GLY A 74 12.93 -31.23 -12.98
N ILE A 75 12.52 -30.04 -13.43
CA ILE A 75 12.83 -28.71 -12.84
C ILE A 75 12.43 -28.57 -11.36
N GLN A 76 11.34 -29.21 -10.94
CA GLN A 76 10.87 -29.12 -9.56
C GLN A 76 11.83 -29.89 -8.63
N ASN A 77 12.70 -29.14 -7.95
CA ASN A 77 13.72 -29.60 -7.00
C ASN A 77 15.08 -30.04 -7.60
N VAL A 78 15.44 -29.58 -8.81
CA VAL A 78 16.82 -29.77 -9.31
C VAL A 78 17.79 -29.00 -8.41
N PRO A 79 18.83 -29.66 -7.85
CA PRO A 79 19.90 -28.95 -7.15
C PRO A 79 20.59 -27.94 -8.08
N PRO A 80 21.03 -26.77 -7.57
CA PRO A 80 21.70 -25.77 -8.41
C PRO A 80 22.87 -26.35 -9.21
N GLU A 81 23.63 -27.26 -8.60
CA GLU A 81 24.79 -27.89 -9.23
C GLU A 81 24.39 -28.69 -10.48
N GLN A 82 23.36 -29.52 -10.37
CA GLN A 82 22.85 -30.30 -11.49
C GLN A 82 22.27 -29.40 -12.59
N TRP A 83 21.57 -28.32 -12.21
CA TRP A 83 21.02 -27.39 -13.20
C TRP A 83 22.11 -26.74 -14.06
N TYR A 84 23.22 -26.30 -13.46
CA TYR A 84 24.35 -25.76 -14.23
C TYR A 84 25.11 -26.85 -15.01
N ALA A 85 25.16 -28.08 -14.50
CA ALA A 85 25.76 -29.20 -15.21
C ALA A 85 24.97 -29.53 -16.48
N ASP A 86 23.65 -29.65 -16.38
CA ASP A 86 22.75 -29.91 -17.51
C ASP A 86 22.87 -28.81 -18.57
N LEU A 87 23.02 -27.53 -18.18
CA LEU A 87 23.26 -26.44 -19.12
C LEU A 87 24.54 -26.61 -19.93
N ILE A 88 25.63 -27.05 -19.28
CA ILE A 88 26.92 -27.28 -19.95
C ILE A 88 26.85 -28.51 -20.84
N ASP A 89 26.27 -29.59 -20.34
CA ASP A 89 26.11 -30.85 -21.06
C ASP A 89 25.32 -30.63 -22.37
N ASN A 90 24.22 -29.87 -22.32
CA ASN A 90 23.46 -29.47 -23.50
C ASN A 90 24.31 -28.69 -24.53
N LEU A 91 25.27 -27.86 -24.08
CA LEU A 91 26.17 -27.14 -24.97
C LEU A 91 27.23 -28.09 -25.57
N ILE A 92 27.77 -29.02 -24.78
CA ILE A 92 28.70 -30.04 -25.26
C ILE A 92 28.04 -30.85 -26.38
N GLU A 93 26.84 -31.36 -26.14
CA GLU A 93 26.07 -32.12 -27.14
C GLU A 93 25.73 -31.26 -28.38
N SER A 94 25.25 -30.03 -28.17
CA SER A 94 24.80 -29.17 -29.27
C SER A 94 25.93 -28.74 -30.22
N PHE A 95 27.15 -28.57 -29.70
CA PHE A 95 28.31 -28.16 -30.48
C PHE A 95 29.25 -29.32 -30.82
N GLY A 96 28.99 -30.54 -30.32
CA GLY A 96 29.84 -31.71 -30.54
C GLY A 96 31.25 -31.54 -29.99
N LEU A 97 31.38 -30.98 -28.79
CA LEU A 97 32.67 -30.66 -28.16
C LEU A 97 33.34 -31.92 -27.62
N ASP A 98 34.67 -32.02 -27.78
CA ASP A 98 35.45 -33.19 -27.34
C ASP A 98 36.03 -32.93 -25.95
N VAL A 99 35.19 -33.07 -24.92
CA VAL A 99 35.51 -32.75 -23.53
C VAL A 99 35.13 -33.90 -22.61
N ASP A 100 36.06 -34.36 -21.78
CA ASP A 100 35.73 -35.18 -20.63
C ASP A 100 35.06 -34.30 -19.56
N PHE A 101 33.74 -34.23 -19.60
CA PHE A 101 32.96 -33.35 -18.73
C PHE A 101 33.13 -33.70 -17.25
N GLY A 102 33.28 -34.99 -16.91
CA GLY A 102 33.47 -35.44 -15.53
C GLY A 102 34.76 -34.91 -14.94
N ASP A 103 35.87 -35.15 -15.63
CA ASP A 103 37.20 -34.68 -15.23
C ASP A 103 37.27 -33.15 -15.18
N TRP A 104 36.70 -32.47 -16.18
CA TRP A 104 36.68 -31.00 -16.23
C TRP A 104 35.84 -30.39 -15.10
N TRP A 105 34.69 -30.99 -14.78
CA TRP A 105 33.81 -30.54 -13.70
C TRP A 105 34.50 -30.69 -12.33
N GLU A 106 35.13 -31.83 -12.07
CA GLU A 106 35.85 -32.10 -10.82
C GLU A 106 37.05 -31.16 -10.66
N ALA A 107 37.84 -30.93 -11.72
CA ALA A 107 38.96 -30.00 -11.70
C ALA A 107 38.54 -28.55 -11.37
N ASN A 108 37.30 -28.17 -11.68
CA ASN A 108 36.75 -26.85 -11.41
C ASN A 108 35.84 -26.78 -10.17
N GLN A 109 35.82 -27.82 -9.33
CA GLN A 109 34.88 -27.92 -8.20
C GLN A 109 35.01 -26.80 -7.16
N LEU A 110 36.19 -26.19 -7.03
CA LEU A 110 36.43 -25.07 -6.10
C LEU A 110 35.80 -23.75 -6.56
N ASN A 111 35.39 -23.65 -7.82
CA ASN A 111 34.73 -22.46 -8.37
C ASN A 111 33.22 -22.49 -8.09
N SER A 112 32.61 -21.30 -7.96
CA SER A 112 31.15 -21.19 -7.91
C SER A 112 30.51 -21.68 -9.22
N LEU A 113 29.27 -22.14 -9.16
CA LEU A 113 28.58 -22.74 -10.31
C LEU A 113 28.51 -21.80 -11.54
N VAL A 114 28.17 -20.53 -11.32
CA VAL A 114 28.19 -19.51 -12.38
C VAL A 114 29.60 -19.28 -12.93
N THR A 115 30.64 -19.40 -12.09
CA THR A 115 32.04 -19.29 -12.54
C THR A 115 32.45 -20.50 -13.36
N ARG A 116 32.04 -21.72 -12.97
CA ARG A 116 32.23 -22.92 -13.80
C ARG A 116 31.61 -22.69 -15.17
N PHE A 117 30.34 -22.27 -15.23
CA PHE A 117 29.68 -21.99 -16.50
C PHE A 117 30.39 -20.91 -17.33
N ARG A 118 30.84 -19.80 -16.72
CA ARG A 118 31.66 -18.79 -17.40
C ARG A 118 32.95 -19.37 -17.97
N LYS A 119 33.69 -20.16 -17.19
CA LYS A 119 34.95 -20.78 -17.61
C LYS A 119 34.73 -21.77 -18.75
N PHE A 120 33.64 -22.54 -18.72
CA PHE A 120 33.27 -23.41 -19.83
C PHE A 120 33.05 -22.62 -21.12
N LEU A 121 32.27 -21.52 -21.06
CA LEU A 121 32.06 -20.66 -22.23
C LEU A 121 33.37 -20.07 -22.77
N GLU A 122 34.27 -19.64 -21.89
CA GLU A 122 35.50 -18.93 -22.24
C GLU A 122 36.64 -19.85 -22.67
N GLU A 123 36.90 -20.91 -21.91
CA GLU A 123 38.08 -21.77 -22.07
C GLU A 123 37.82 -22.95 -23.01
N ILE A 124 36.58 -23.42 -23.12
CA ILE A 124 36.19 -24.56 -23.95
C ILE A 124 35.42 -24.08 -25.18
N LEU A 125 34.20 -23.57 -25.01
CA LEU A 125 33.28 -23.30 -26.13
C LEU A 125 33.87 -22.29 -27.13
N LEU A 126 34.36 -21.15 -26.66
CA LEU A 126 34.97 -20.13 -27.52
C LEU A 126 36.32 -20.59 -28.10
N THR A 127 37.01 -21.54 -27.45
CA THR A 127 38.29 -22.07 -27.94
C THR A 127 38.07 -23.09 -29.06
N GLU A 128 37.11 -24.00 -28.92
CA GLU A 128 36.89 -25.08 -29.89
C GLU A 128 36.06 -24.61 -31.09
N VAL A 129 35.02 -23.80 -30.88
CA VAL A 129 34.18 -23.29 -31.95
C VAL A 129 34.74 -21.95 -32.43
N LYS A 130 35.15 -21.88 -33.71
CA LYS A 130 35.78 -20.69 -34.31
C LYS A 130 34.79 -19.76 -35.00
N GLU A 131 33.64 -20.29 -35.39
CA GLU A 131 32.56 -19.58 -36.04
C GLU A 131 31.80 -18.66 -35.06
N ASN A 132 30.84 -17.89 -35.57
CA ASN A 132 29.88 -17.18 -34.74
C ASN A 132 28.93 -18.19 -34.05
N ILE A 133 28.60 -17.91 -32.80
CA ILE A 133 27.84 -18.77 -31.91
C ILE A 133 26.56 -18.06 -31.48
N VAL A 134 25.41 -18.70 -31.65
CA VAL A 134 24.14 -18.25 -31.08
C VAL A 134 23.56 -19.33 -30.18
N ILE A 135 23.34 -18.98 -28.90
CA ILE A 135 22.73 -19.86 -27.91
C ILE A 135 21.29 -19.38 -27.67
N PHE A 136 20.32 -20.21 -28.05
CA PHE A 136 18.91 -20.00 -27.76
C PHE A 136 18.55 -20.66 -26.44
N ILE A 137 17.97 -19.91 -25.51
CA ILE A 137 17.39 -20.42 -24.27
C ILE A 137 15.87 -20.33 -24.39
N ASP A 138 15.21 -21.48 -24.56
CA ASP A 138 13.77 -21.61 -24.69
C ASP A 138 13.11 -21.94 -23.34
N GLU A 139 11.81 -21.66 -23.23
CA GLU A 139 11.01 -21.77 -21.98
C GLU A 139 11.73 -21.13 -20.77
N ILE A 140 12.28 -19.92 -20.94
CA ILE A 140 13.00 -19.19 -19.88
C ILE A 140 12.15 -18.96 -18.62
N ASP A 141 10.82 -18.97 -18.74
CA ASP A 141 9.90 -18.89 -17.60
C ASP A 141 9.99 -20.10 -16.64
N SER A 142 10.63 -21.19 -17.06
CA SER A 142 10.92 -22.34 -16.19
C SER A 142 11.76 -21.97 -14.97
N VAL A 143 12.62 -20.94 -15.08
CA VAL A 143 13.44 -20.48 -13.95
C VAL A 143 12.62 -19.95 -12.78
N LEU A 144 11.37 -19.53 -13.03
CA LEU A 144 10.45 -19.04 -12.00
C LEU A 144 9.95 -20.16 -11.07
N SER A 145 10.17 -21.42 -11.45
CA SER A 145 9.77 -22.60 -10.66
C SER A 145 10.93 -23.21 -9.88
N LEU A 146 12.14 -22.63 -9.97
CA LEU A 146 13.32 -23.11 -9.27
C LEU A 146 13.34 -22.61 -7.82
N ASN A 147 13.83 -23.47 -6.91
CA ASN A 147 13.92 -23.17 -5.48
C ASN A 147 15.25 -22.47 -5.07
N PHE A 148 15.95 -21.86 -6.04
CA PHE A 148 17.20 -21.13 -5.82
C PHE A 148 17.26 -19.89 -6.72
N PRO A 149 18.01 -18.84 -6.32
CA PRO A 149 18.08 -17.60 -7.11
C PRO A 149 18.85 -17.80 -8.42
N THR A 150 18.31 -17.28 -9.52
CA THR A 150 18.90 -17.36 -10.87
C THR A 150 19.44 -16.03 -11.39
N ASP A 151 19.43 -14.97 -10.58
CA ASP A 151 19.95 -13.64 -10.95
C ASP A 151 21.41 -13.67 -11.45
N ASP A 152 22.24 -14.56 -10.89
CA ASP A 152 23.65 -14.72 -11.31
C ASP A 152 23.78 -15.28 -12.74
N PHE A 153 22.85 -16.14 -13.19
CA PHE A 153 22.81 -16.62 -14.56
C PHE A 153 22.51 -15.48 -15.55
N PHE A 154 21.52 -14.65 -15.24
CA PHE A 154 21.19 -13.47 -16.05
C PHE A 154 22.32 -12.42 -16.05
N ALA A 155 22.97 -12.23 -14.90
CA ALA A 155 24.12 -11.36 -14.78
C ALA A 155 25.31 -11.85 -15.62
N LEU A 156 25.52 -13.18 -15.72
CA LEU A 156 26.54 -13.76 -16.58
C LEU A 156 26.26 -13.49 -18.07
N ILE A 157 25.01 -13.64 -18.53
CA ILE A 157 24.64 -13.31 -19.92
C ILE A 157 25.03 -11.86 -20.25
N ARG A 158 24.73 -10.93 -19.34
CA ARG A 158 25.15 -9.52 -19.48
C ARG A 158 26.67 -9.36 -19.44
N ALA A 159 27.36 -10.09 -18.56
CA ALA A 159 28.81 -10.04 -18.46
C ALA A 159 29.49 -10.50 -19.76
N CYS A 160 28.98 -11.54 -20.41
CA CYS A 160 29.45 -12.01 -21.72
C CYS A 160 29.34 -10.92 -22.79
N TYR A 161 28.23 -10.17 -22.81
CA TYR A 161 28.08 -9.04 -23.74
C TYR A 161 29.08 -7.92 -23.45
N ASN A 162 29.26 -7.54 -22.19
CA ASN A 162 30.19 -6.48 -21.79
C ASN A 162 31.65 -6.86 -22.06
N LYS A 163 31.99 -8.15 -21.96
CA LYS A 163 33.35 -8.67 -22.19
C LYS A 163 33.85 -8.51 -23.62
N ARG A 164 32.97 -8.23 -24.57
CA ARG A 164 33.31 -7.97 -25.98
C ARG A 164 34.30 -6.83 -26.19
N VAL A 165 34.35 -5.88 -25.24
CA VAL A 165 35.30 -4.76 -25.26
C VAL A 165 36.73 -5.23 -24.93
N ASP A 166 36.86 -6.12 -23.96
CA ASP A 166 38.16 -6.56 -23.44
C ASP A 166 38.70 -7.81 -24.15
N ASN A 167 37.80 -8.68 -24.60
CA ASN A 167 38.13 -9.95 -25.23
C ASN A 167 37.33 -10.11 -26.54
N PRO A 168 37.99 -9.95 -27.71
CA PRO A 168 37.33 -10.01 -29.01
C PRO A 168 36.60 -11.32 -29.30
N GLU A 169 37.00 -12.44 -28.69
CA GLU A 169 36.34 -13.75 -28.87
C GLU A 169 34.87 -13.70 -28.46
N TYR A 170 34.51 -12.90 -27.45
CA TYR A 170 33.11 -12.74 -27.03
C TYR A 170 32.22 -12.06 -28.08
N ASN A 171 32.79 -11.41 -29.11
CA ASN A 171 31.98 -10.85 -30.21
C ASN A 171 31.28 -11.96 -31.01
N ARG A 172 31.84 -13.18 -30.98
CA ARG A 172 31.26 -14.35 -31.63
C ARG A 172 30.12 -14.97 -30.83
N LEU A 173 30.01 -14.72 -29.53
CA LEU A 173 29.00 -15.33 -28.66
C LEU A 173 27.76 -14.44 -28.47
N THR A 174 26.60 -14.92 -28.89
CA THR A 174 25.30 -14.22 -28.74
C THR A 174 24.24 -15.09 -28.10
N PHE A 175 23.43 -14.51 -27.21
CA PHE A 175 22.31 -15.18 -26.55
C PHE A 175 20.96 -14.71 -27.09
N CYS A 176 19.99 -15.62 -27.11
CA CYS A 176 18.58 -15.33 -27.39
C CYS A 176 17.69 -15.97 -26.31
N LEU A 177 16.83 -15.20 -25.65
CA LEU A 177 15.88 -15.74 -24.66
C LEU A 177 14.46 -15.83 -25.23
N LEU A 178 13.77 -16.95 -25.02
CA LEU A 178 12.37 -17.15 -25.41
C LEU A 178 11.58 -17.71 -24.23
N GLY A 179 10.34 -17.22 -24.02
CA GLY A 179 9.46 -17.78 -23.00
C GLY A 179 8.23 -16.92 -22.70
N VAL A 180 7.51 -17.29 -21.64
CA VAL A 180 6.21 -16.73 -21.23
C VAL A 180 6.32 -15.98 -19.89
N ALA A 181 7.22 -15.00 -19.85
CA ALA A 181 7.46 -14.16 -18.69
C ALA A 181 7.69 -12.71 -19.11
N SER A 182 7.50 -11.76 -18.18
CA SER A 182 7.95 -10.38 -18.35
C SER A 182 9.41 -10.25 -17.89
N PRO A 183 10.19 -9.27 -18.40
CA PRO A 183 11.54 -9.00 -17.90
C PRO A 183 11.61 -8.81 -16.38
N SER A 184 10.59 -8.19 -15.77
CA SER A 184 10.51 -7.98 -14.32
C SER A 184 10.19 -9.23 -13.51
N ASN A 185 9.61 -10.26 -14.13
CA ASN A 185 9.37 -11.53 -13.46
C ASN A 185 10.65 -12.37 -13.42
N LEU A 186 11.51 -12.27 -14.43
CA LEU A 186 12.69 -13.13 -14.61
C LEU A 186 13.88 -12.74 -13.75
N ILE A 187 14.00 -11.48 -13.33
CA ILE A 187 15.12 -11.00 -12.51
C ILE A 187 14.66 -9.94 -11.52
N GLU A 188 14.99 -10.10 -10.25
CA GLU A 188 14.63 -9.15 -9.19
C GLU A 188 15.53 -7.90 -9.24
N ASP A 189 16.85 -8.10 -9.41
CA ASP A 189 17.81 -7.00 -9.46
C ASP A 189 17.83 -6.29 -10.83
N LYS A 190 17.13 -5.15 -10.90
CA LYS A 190 17.08 -4.27 -12.08
C LYS A 190 18.44 -3.68 -12.48
N GLN A 191 19.43 -3.61 -11.58
CA GLN A 191 20.77 -3.13 -11.91
C GLN A 191 21.58 -4.17 -12.68
N ARG A 192 21.27 -5.47 -12.52
CA ARG A 192 22.03 -6.60 -13.09
C ARG A 192 21.37 -7.22 -14.33
N THR A 193 20.17 -6.75 -14.67
CA THR A 193 19.37 -7.29 -15.78
C THR A 193 20.06 -7.19 -17.15
N PRO A 194 20.05 -8.26 -17.97
CA PRO A 194 20.49 -8.22 -19.37
C PRO A 194 19.45 -7.55 -20.27
N PHE A 195 18.20 -7.37 -19.82
CA PHE A 195 17.13 -6.80 -20.65
C PHE A 195 17.35 -5.32 -21.01
N ASN A 196 18.20 -4.59 -20.27
CA ASN A 196 18.56 -3.20 -20.58
C ASN A 196 19.46 -3.05 -21.81
N ILE A 197 20.22 -4.10 -22.16
CA ILE A 197 21.10 -4.14 -23.33
C ILE A 197 20.51 -4.99 -24.47
N GLY A 198 19.34 -5.59 -24.23
CA GLY A 198 18.69 -6.52 -25.15
C GLY A 198 17.70 -5.85 -26.10
N GLN A 199 17.55 -6.45 -27.27
CA GLN A 199 16.53 -6.09 -28.25
C GLN A 199 15.29 -6.96 -28.03
N ALA A 200 14.18 -6.33 -27.61
CA ALA A 200 12.87 -6.97 -27.58
C ALA A 200 12.37 -7.26 -28.99
N ILE A 201 11.99 -8.51 -29.26
CA ILE A 201 11.35 -8.90 -30.51
C ILE A 201 9.86 -9.09 -30.26
N SER A 202 9.07 -8.16 -30.77
CA SER A 202 7.61 -8.20 -30.67
C SER A 202 7.04 -9.24 -31.62
N LEU A 203 6.21 -10.13 -31.09
CA LEU A 203 5.60 -11.21 -31.86
C LEU A 203 4.10 -10.97 -31.97
N THR A 204 3.63 -10.66 -33.17
CA THR A 204 2.22 -10.32 -33.43
C THR A 204 1.49 -11.48 -34.11
N GLY A 205 0.15 -11.45 -34.02
CA GLY A 205 -0.72 -12.33 -34.80
C GLY A 205 -0.53 -12.15 -36.30
N PHE A 206 -0.88 -13.19 -37.04
CA PHE A 206 -0.86 -13.22 -38.49
C PHE A 206 -1.74 -12.12 -39.09
N GLN A 207 -1.25 -11.54 -40.19
CA GLN A 207 -1.93 -10.50 -40.93
C GLN A 207 -2.42 -11.07 -42.25
N LEU A 208 -3.33 -10.36 -42.92
CA LEU A 208 -3.84 -10.78 -44.22
C LEU A 208 -2.71 -10.84 -45.27
N HIS A 209 -1.72 -9.95 -45.18
CA HIS A 209 -0.51 -10.04 -45.99
C HIS A 209 0.42 -11.13 -45.43
N GLY A 210 0.96 -12.00 -46.27
CA GLY A 210 1.86 -13.07 -45.85
C GLY A 210 1.18 -14.38 -45.45
N ILE A 211 -0.16 -14.45 -45.53
CA ILE A 211 -0.95 -15.64 -45.15
C ILE A 211 -1.06 -16.68 -46.29
N GLU A 212 -0.47 -16.40 -47.44
CA GLU A 212 -0.48 -17.27 -48.62
C GLU A 212 -0.06 -18.72 -48.32
N PRO A 213 0.94 -18.99 -47.45
CA PRO A 213 1.29 -20.36 -47.04
C PRO A 213 0.12 -21.16 -46.45
N LEU A 214 -0.75 -20.52 -45.67
CA LEU A 214 -1.96 -21.16 -45.13
C LEU A 214 -3.08 -21.21 -46.17
N ALA A 215 -3.27 -20.14 -46.95
CA ALA A 215 -4.33 -20.07 -47.95
C ALA A 215 -4.19 -21.18 -49.03
N LYS A 216 -2.96 -21.58 -49.36
CA LYS A 216 -2.68 -22.68 -50.31
C LYS A 216 -3.34 -23.99 -49.89
N GLY A 217 -3.37 -24.31 -48.60
CA GLY A 217 -4.01 -25.52 -48.09
C GLY A 217 -5.53 -25.52 -48.25
N MET A 218 -6.14 -24.41 -48.68
CA MET A 218 -7.58 -24.26 -48.97
C MET A 218 -7.88 -24.15 -50.47
N GLU A 219 -6.87 -24.09 -51.33
CA GLU A 219 -7.07 -24.07 -52.77
C GLU A 219 -7.79 -25.33 -53.24
N GLY A 220 -8.79 -25.16 -54.11
CA GLY A 220 -9.63 -26.27 -54.61
C GLY A 220 -10.66 -26.82 -53.62
N LYS A 221 -10.66 -26.38 -52.35
CA LYS A 221 -11.64 -26.78 -51.31
C LYS A 221 -12.80 -25.81 -51.19
N PHE A 222 -12.54 -24.52 -51.41
CA PHE A 222 -13.55 -23.46 -51.39
C PHE A 222 -13.46 -22.63 -52.68
N SER A 223 -14.60 -22.07 -53.10
CA SER A 223 -14.66 -21.22 -54.30
C SER A 223 -13.86 -19.92 -54.15
N ASN A 224 -13.74 -19.41 -52.91
CA ASN A 224 -12.93 -18.23 -52.59
C ASN A 224 -12.09 -18.45 -51.31
N PRO A 225 -10.92 -19.11 -51.41
CA PRO A 225 -10.05 -19.38 -50.27
C PRO A 225 -9.59 -18.12 -49.52
N GLN A 226 -9.42 -17.00 -50.24
CA GLN A 226 -9.00 -15.73 -49.65
C GLN A 226 -10.07 -15.12 -48.75
N LEU A 227 -11.35 -15.26 -49.12
CA LEU A 227 -12.45 -14.79 -48.28
C LEU A 227 -12.56 -15.62 -47.00
N VAL A 228 -12.45 -16.95 -47.11
CA VAL A 228 -12.40 -17.86 -45.96
C VAL A 228 -11.25 -17.49 -45.03
N MET A 229 -10.05 -17.28 -45.56
CA MET A 229 -8.89 -16.87 -44.76
C MET A 229 -9.08 -15.51 -44.07
N LYS A 230 -9.71 -14.55 -44.74
CA LYS A 230 -10.03 -13.25 -44.13
C LYS A 230 -10.97 -13.40 -42.93
N GLU A 231 -11.97 -14.27 -43.04
CA GLU A 231 -12.91 -14.56 -41.95
C GLU A 231 -12.24 -15.35 -40.80
N ILE A 232 -11.37 -16.30 -41.12
CA ILE A 232 -10.55 -17.00 -40.12
C ILE A 232 -9.67 -16.01 -39.35
N LEU A 233 -8.98 -15.10 -40.03
CA LEU A 233 -8.14 -14.09 -39.38
C LEU A 233 -8.97 -13.13 -38.52
N TYR A 234 -10.19 -12.80 -38.94
CA TYR A 234 -11.11 -12.01 -38.11
C TYR A 234 -11.42 -12.71 -36.79
N TRP A 235 -11.86 -13.97 -36.83
CA TRP A 235 -12.24 -14.73 -35.63
C TRP A 235 -11.06 -15.03 -34.70
N THR A 236 -9.88 -15.29 -35.27
CA THR A 236 -8.70 -15.72 -34.51
C THR A 236 -7.79 -14.57 -34.11
N GLY A 237 -7.99 -13.36 -34.68
CA GLY A 237 -7.05 -12.23 -34.55
C GLY A 237 -5.66 -12.54 -35.10
N GLY A 238 -5.52 -13.59 -35.92
CA GLY A 238 -4.24 -14.11 -36.37
C GLY A 238 -3.43 -14.85 -35.30
N GLN A 239 -4.04 -15.26 -34.18
CA GLN A 239 -3.33 -16.07 -33.19
C GLN A 239 -2.88 -17.39 -33.84
N PRO A 240 -1.58 -17.76 -33.82
CA PRO A 240 -1.08 -18.82 -34.70
C PRO A 240 -1.70 -20.20 -34.50
N PHE A 241 -1.90 -20.61 -33.26
CA PHE A 241 -2.53 -21.90 -32.94
C PHE A 241 -3.97 -21.97 -33.44
N LEU A 242 -4.81 -21.00 -33.08
CA LEU A 242 -6.22 -20.90 -33.49
C LEU A 242 -6.35 -20.75 -34.99
N THR A 243 -5.46 -19.99 -35.64
CA THR A 243 -5.48 -19.82 -37.09
C THR A 243 -5.25 -21.16 -37.78
N GLN A 244 -4.19 -21.89 -37.40
CA GLN A 244 -3.90 -23.22 -37.94
C GLN A 244 -5.02 -24.24 -37.61
N LYS A 245 -5.51 -24.25 -36.36
CA LYS A 245 -6.61 -25.14 -35.91
C LYS A 245 -7.89 -24.88 -36.69
N LEU A 246 -8.27 -23.62 -36.90
CA LEU A 246 -9.45 -23.26 -37.67
C LEU A 246 -9.26 -23.53 -39.17
N CYS A 247 -8.04 -23.36 -39.70
CA CYS A 247 -7.73 -23.78 -41.07
C CYS A 247 -7.93 -25.30 -41.26
N GLN A 248 -7.50 -26.11 -40.29
CA GLN A 248 -7.74 -27.54 -40.27
C GLN A 248 -9.24 -27.86 -40.24
N PHE A 249 -9.99 -27.22 -39.34
CA PHE A 249 -11.44 -27.45 -39.24
C PHE A 249 -12.19 -27.07 -40.52
N MET A 250 -11.82 -25.95 -41.16
CA MET A 250 -12.41 -25.56 -42.44
C MET A 250 -12.01 -26.52 -43.57
N SER A 251 -10.78 -27.04 -43.56
CA SER A 251 -10.36 -28.07 -44.51
C SER A 251 -11.19 -29.36 -44.37
N GLU A 252 -11.50 -29.79 -43.14
CA GLU A 252 -12.38 -30.93 -42.89
C GLU A 252 -13.82 -30.64 -43.32
N GLU A 253 -14.30 -29.42 -43.04
CA GLU A 253 -15.65 -28.99 -43.39
C GLU A 253 -15.88 -28.95 -44.91
N SER A 254 -14.84 -28.67 -45.69
CA SER A 254 -14.94 -28.62 -47.16
C SER A 254 -15.27 -29.98 -47.81
N LEU A 255 -15.16 -31.08 -47.05
CA LEU A 255 -15.49 -32.42 -47.52
C LEU A 255 -16.98 -32.77 -47.37
N GLN A 256 -17.77 -31.90 -46.72
CA GLN A 256 -19.21 -32.12 -46.54
C GLN A 256 -20.02 -31.59 -47.73
N ASP A 257 -21.19 -32.18 -48.00
CA ASP A 257 -22.07 -31.78 -49.11
C ASP A 257 -22.57 -30.33 -48.99
N ASN A 258 -22.70 -29.83 -47.76
CA ASN A 258 -23.07 -28.44 -47.47
C ASN A 258 -22.15 -27.84 -46.39
N PRO A 259 -20.95 -27.37 -46.77
CA PRO A 259 -19.96 -26.87 -45.82
C PRO A 259 -20.49 -25.69 -45.00
N ARG A 260 -20.35 -25.76 -43.69
CA ARG A 260 -20.63 -24.63 -42.79
C ARG A 260 -19.71 -23.44 -43.08
N THR A 261 -20.20 -22.24 -42.78
CA THR A 261 -19.39 -21.00 -42.77
C THR A 261 -18.37 -21.02 -41.64
N VAL A 262 -17.35 -20.14 -41.71
CA VAL A 262 -16.32 -20.06 -40.67
C VAL A 262 -16.95 -19.71 -39.31
N GLU A 263 -17.86 -18.74 -39.25
CA GLU A 263 -18.62 -18.43 -38.04
C GLU A 263 -19.34 -19.66 -37.45
N GLN A 264 -20.04 -20.44 -38.27
CA GLN A 264 -20.75 -21.64 -37.80
C GLN A 264 -19.80 -22.71 -37.27
N VAL A 265 -18.65 -22.90 -37.91
CA VAL A 265 -17.61 -23.84 -37.45
C VAL A 265 -17.01 -23.36 -36.13
N VAL A 266 -16.69 -22.06 -36.01
CA VAL A 266 -16.17 -21.46 -34.77
C VAL A 266 -17.16 -21.66 -33.62
N LYS A 267 -18.43 -21.32 -33.81
CA LYS A 267 -19.46 -21.47 -32.77
C LYS A 267 -19.59 -22.92 -32.33
N SER A 268 -19.80 -23.84 -33.27
CA SER A 268 -20.10 -25.24 -32.95
C SER A 268 -18.89 -26.07 -32.45
N ARG A 269 -17.67 -25.78 -32.93
CA ARG A 269 -16.46 -26.59 -32.63
C ARG A 269 -15.48 -25.95 -31.65
N ILE A 270 -15.62 -24.65 -31.36
CA ILE A 270 -14.67 -23.93 -30.48
C ILE A 270 -15.39 -23.28 -29.29
N ILE A 271 -16.53 -22.62 -29.50
CA ILE A 271 -17.17 -21.78 -28.47
C ILE A 271 -18.18 -22.58 -27.64
N GLU A 272 -19.11 -23.27 -28.31
CA GLU A 272 -20.10 -24.11 -27.64
C GLU A 272 -19.39 -25.24 -26.90
N ASN A 273 -19.68 -25.43 -25.61
CA ASN A 273 -19.05 -26.46 -24.77
C ASN A 273 -17.51 -26.49 -24.85
N TRP A 274 -16.88 -25.31 -24.99
CA TRP A 274 -15.43 -25.21 -25.23
C TRP A 274 -14.59 -26.00 -24.21
N GLU A 275 -15.00 -26.09 -22.95
CA GLU A 275 -14.27 -26.80 -21.89
C GLU A 275 -14.05 -28.28 -22.23
N SER A 276 -14.98 -28.93 -22.93
CA SER A 276 -14.86 -30.34 -23.34
C SER A 276 -14.29 -30.50 -24.76
N GLN A 277 -14.33 -29.45 -25.58
CA GLN A 277 -13.86 -29.47 -26.97
C GLN A 277 -12.42 -28.94 -27.15
N ASP A 278 -11.84 -28.32 -26.12
CA ASP A 278 -10.51 -27.70 -26.18
C ASP A 278 -9.37 -28.75 -26.16
N GLU A 279 -9.26 -29.48 -27.27
CA GLU A 279 -8.21 -30.44 -27.55
C GLU A 279 -7.49 -30.07 -28.87
N PRO A 280 -6.15 -29.97 -28.88
CA PRO A 280 -5.28 -29.84 -27.71
C PRO A 280 -5.58 -28.56 -26.94
N GLU A 281 -5.23 -28.56 -25.65
CA GLU A 281 -5.53 -27.47 -24.72
C GLU A 281 -4.94 -26.12 -25.18
N HIS A 282 -5.79 -25.11 -25.17
CA HIS A 282 -5.41 -23.71 -25.38
C HIS A 282 -6.26 -22.80 -24.51
N LEU A 283 -7.59 -22.86 -24.66
CA LEU A 283 -8.53 -22.08 -23.85
C LEU A 283 -8.46 -22.48 -22.38
N ARG A 284 -8.35 -23.78 -22.07
CA ARG A 284 -8.19 -24.30 -20.71
C ARG A 284 -6.87 -23.84 -20.09
N THR A 285 -5.80 -23.76 -20.88
CA THR A 285 -4.51 -23.21 -20.42
C THR A 285 -4.60 -21.72 -20.09
N ILE A 286 -5.35 -20.95 -20.90
CA ILE A 286 -5.62 -19.54 -20.62
C ILE A 286 -6.40 -19.39 -19.31
N GLN A 287 -7.49 -20.14 -19.14
CA GLN A 287 -8.28 -20.17 -17.91
C GLN A 287 -7.41 -20.53 -16.70
N ALA A 288 -6.67 -21.63 -16.78
CA ALA A 288 -5.81 -22.11 -15.69
C ALA A 288 -4.77 -21.05 -15.29
N ARG A 289 -4.21 -20.30 -16.25
CA ARG A 289 -3.26 -19.23 -15.95
C ARG A 289 -3.90 -18.05 -15.22
N ILE A 290 -5.11 -17.63 -15.62
CA ILE A 290 -5.82 -16.50 -15.00
C ILE A 290 -6.27 -16.87 -13.58
N LEU A 291 -6.70 -18.12 -13.38
CA LEU A 291 -7.23 -18.61 -12.13
C LEU A 291 -6.16 -19.24 -11.21
N ARG A 292 -4.89 -19.29 -11.64
CA ARG A 292 -3.79 -19.97 -10.93
C ARG A 292 -3.61 -19.45 -9.50
N ASP A 293 -3.69 -18.14 -9.33
CA ASP A 293 -3.56 -17.48 -8.04
C ASP A 293 -4.92 -16.90 -7.66
N GLU A 294 -5.63 -17.58 -6.76
CA GLU A 294 -6.97 -17.18 -6.30
C GLU A 294 -6.98 -15.74 -5.77
N GLN A 295 -5.88 -15.27 -5.16
CA GLN A 295 -5.76 -13.91 -4.64
C GLN A 295 -5.70 -12.86 -5.76
N ARG A 296 -5.13 -13.20 -6.92
CA ARG A 296 -4.99 -12.30 -8.08
C ARG A 296 -6.09 -12.49 -9.12
N ALA A 297 -6.70 -13.66 -9.18
CA ALA A 297 -7.70 -14.03 -10.17
C ALA A 297 -8.85 -13.03 -10.22
N GLY A 298 -9.34 -12.57 -9.07
CA GLY A 298 -10.37 -11.54 -8.98
C GLY A 298 -9.99 -10.25 -9.74
N TYR A 299 -8.78 -9.75 -9.51
CA TYR A 299 -8.28 -8.53 -10.18
C TYR A 299 -8.11 -8.72 -11.68
N LEU A 300 -7.56 -9.86 -12.12
CA LEU A 300 -7.35 -10.14 -13.55
C LEU A 300 -8.69 -10.23 -14.30
N LEU A 301 -9.68 -10.90 -13.70
CA LEU A 301 -11.03 -11.01 -14.23
C LEU A 301 -11.75 -9.65 -14.27
N GLU A 302 -11.58 -8.81 -13.24
CA GLU A 302 -12.14 -7.46 -13.20
C GLU A 302 -11.49 -6.54 -14.24
N LEU A 303 -10.16 -6.58 -14.38
CA LEU A 303 -9.44 -5.83 -15.42
C LEU A 303 -9.90 -6.26 -16.82
N TYR A 304 -10.03 -7.58 -17.05
CA TYR A 304 -10.53 -8.10 -18.32
C TYR A 304 -11.98 -7.66 -18.60
N GLN A 305 -12.86 -7.69 -17.58
CA GLN A 305 -14.22 -7.16 -17.69
C GLN A 305 -14.24 -5.67 -18.02
N GLN A 306 -13.34 -4.87 -17.43
CA GLN A 306 -13.21 -3.45 -17.77
C GLN A 306 -12.77 -3.25 -19.22
N ILE A 307 -11.85 -4.07 -19.75
CA ILE A 307 -11.44 -4.02 -21.15
C ILE A 307 -12.63 -4.35 -22.06
N GLN A 308 -13.45 -5.34 -21.70
CA GLN A 308 -14.63 -5.77 -22.47
C GLN A 308 -15.74 -4.70 -22.51
N LEU A 309 -15.94 -3.96 -21.42
CA LEU A 309 -17.02 -2.97 -21.29
C LEU A 309 -16.73 -1.62 -21.97
N ARG A 310 -15.49 -1.37 -22.40
CA ARG A 310 -15.08 -0.07 -22.94
C ARG A 310 -15.07 -0.03 -24.46
N ASN A 311 -15.68 1.02 -25.00
CA ASN A 311 -15.80 1.27 -26.43
C ASN A 311 -14.47 1.83 -26.98
N GLU A 312 -14.32 1.91 -28.30
CA GLU A 312 -13.10 2.39 -28.96
C GLU A 312 -12.60 3.77 -28.47
N GLN A 313 -13.48 4.61 -27.91
CA GLN A 313 -13.20 5.96 -27.42
C GLN A 313 -12.73 6.03 -25.96
N SER A 314 -12.75 4.93 -25.20
CA SER A 314 -12.41 4.90 -23.76
C SER A 314 -11.39 3.81 -23.39
N GLN A 315 -10.54 3.40 -24.34
CA GLN A 315 -9.57 2.30 -24.18
C GLN A 315 -8.65 2.45 -22.95
N ILE A 316 -8.28 1.32 -22.36
CA ILE A 316 -7.33 1.27 -21.23
C ILE A 316 -5.91 1.41 -21.79
N THR A 317 -5.20 2.44 -21.35
CA THR A 317 -3.80 2.66 -21.72
C THR A 317 -2.92 1.58 -21.11
N ALA A 318 -2.02 1.03 -21.93
CA ALA A 318 -1.03 0.05 -21.48
C ALA A 318 0.09 0.77 -20.71
N ASP A 319 0.02 0.74 -19.39
CA ASP A 319 0.99 1.35 -18.46
C ASP A 319 2.00 0.33 -17.89
N ASN A 320 1.84 -0.94 -18.24
CA ASN A 320 2.68 -2.07 -17.83
C ASN A 320 2.64 -2.32 -16.31
N THR A 321 1.50 -2.15 -15.66
CA THR A 321 1.32 -2.74 -14.32
C THR A 321 1.54 -4.26 -14.38
N LEU A 322 1.78 -4.87 -13.21
CA LEU A 322 1.98 -6.31 -13.09
C LEU A 322 0.76 -7.08 -13.62
N GLU A 323 -0.45 -6.61 -13.31
CA GLU A 323 -1.72 -7.21 -13.71
C GLU A 323 -1.92 -7.13 -15.22
N GLN A 324 -1.60 -5.99 -15.83
CA GLN A 324 -1.65 -5.83 -17.29
C GLN A 324 -0.66 -6.75 -18.00
N SER A 325 0.51 -6.96 -17.41
CA SER A 325 1.53 -7.86 -17.94
C SER A 325 1.11 -9.32 -17.81
N GLU A 326 0.53 -9.74 -16.68
CA GLU A 326 0.01 -11.10 -16.52
C GLU A 326 -1.17 -11.39 -17.45
N LEU A 327 -2.07 -10.42 -17.64
CA LEU A 327 -3.19 -10.57 -18.58
C LEU A 327 -2.72 -10.62 -20.04
N GLN A 328 -1.65 -9.89 -20.41
CA GLN A 328 -1.02 -10.03 -21.73
C GLN A 328 -0.32 -11.38 -21.90
N LEU A 329 0.38 -11.86 -20.87
CA LEU A 329 1.07 -13.15 -20.90
C LEU A 329 0.11 -14.35 -20.92
N SER A 330 -1.13 -14.18 -20.46
CA SER A 330 -2.20 -15.17 -20.68
C SER A 330 -2.60 -15.28 -22.13
N GLY A 331 -2.37 -14.23 -22.94
CA GLY A 331 -2.76 -14.18 -24.33
C GLY A 331 -4.21 -13.73 -24.56
N LEU A 332 -4.99 -13.45 -23.49
CA LEU A 332 -6.35 -12.91 -23.64
C LEU A 332 -6.39 -11.52 -24.25
N VAL A 333 -5.38 -10.70 -23.94
CA VAL A 333 -5.31 -9.31 -24.37
C VAL A 333 -3.99 -9.03 -25.06
N VAL A 334 -4.03 -8.07 -25.97
CA VAL A 334 -2.85 -7.58 -26.70
C VAL A 334 -2.71 -6.08 -26.54
N ARG A 335 -1.47 -5.61 -26.59
CA ARG A 335 -1.16 -4.19 -26.69
C ARG A 335 -1.21 -3.76 -28.15
N GLN A 336 -2.15 -2.89 -28.50
CA GLN A 336 -2.28 -2.29 -29.83
C GLN A 336 -2.37 -0.77 -29.69
N GLN A 337 -1.52 -0.02 -30.41
CA GLN A 337 -1.51 1.46 -30.38
C GLN A 337 -1.45 2.03 -28.96
N ASN A 338 -0.65 1.41 -28.09
CA ASN A 338 -0.48 1.76 -26.67
C ASN A 338 -1.70 1.50 -25.76
N ASN A 339 -2.70 0.75 -26.23
CA ASN A 339 -3.88 0.39 -25.46
C ASN A 339 -4.04 -1.14 -25.37
N LEU A 340 -4.73 -1.60 -24.33
CA LEU A 340 -5.10 -3.01 -24.17
C LEU A 340 -6.44 -3.30 -24.85
N LYS A 341 -6.47 -4.39 -25.62
CA LYS A 341 -7.67 -4.91 -26.27
C LYS A 341 -7.74 -6.43 -26.14
N ILE A 342 -8.96 -6.97 -26.13
CA ILE A 342 -9.17 -8.42 -26.25
C ILE A 342 -8.53 -8.89 -27.56
N TYR A 343 -7.81 -10.01 -27.53
CA TYR A 343 -6.96 -10.41 -28.64
C TYR A 343 -7.74 -10.81 -29.89
N ASN A 344 -8.89 -11.47 -29.71
CA ASN A 344 -9.76 -11.89 -30.80
C ASN A 344 -11.22 -12.15 -30.36
N PRO A 345 -12.18 -12.21 -31.31
CA PRO A 345 -13.58 -12.51 -31.03
C PRO A 345 -13.83 -13.86 -30.34
N ILE A 346 -13.07 -14.92 -30.67
CA ILE A 346 -13.22 -16.23 -30.01
C ILE A 346 -13.03 -16.08 -28.49
N TYR A 347 -11.99 -15.39 -28.04
CA TYR A 347 -11.75 -15.18 -26.61
C TYR A 347 -12.83 -14.31 -25.96
N GLN A 348 -13.36 -13.33 -26.70
CA GLN A 348 -14.44 -12.49 -26.20
C GLN A 348 -15.73 -13.28 -25.96
N GLU A 349 -16.03 -14.26 -26.82
CA GLU A 349 -17.22 -15.12 -26.71
C GLU A 349 -17.02 -16.28 -25.73
N VAL A 350 -15.82 -16.85 -25.62
CA VAL A 350 -15.51 -17.93 -24.67
C VAL A 350 -15.42 -17.41 -23.25
N PHE A 351 -14.64 -16.34 -23.05
CA PHE A 351 -14.48 -15.67 -21.76
C PHE A 351 -15.45 -14.49 -21.71
N ASP A 352 -16.73 -14.78 -21.88
CA ASP A 352 -17.76 -13.77 -21.90
C ASP A 352 -18.06 -13.23 -20.49
N ARG A 353 -19.00 -12.29 -20.43
CA ARG A 353 -19.42 -11.70 -19.17
C ARG A 353 -19.99 -12.75 -18.21
N ASP A 354 -20.72 -13.75 -18.70
CA ASP A 354 -21.36 -14.75 -17.85
C ASP A 354 -20.34 -15.71 -17.24
N TRP A 355 -19.35 -16.14 -18.02
CA TRP A 355 -18.20 -16.88 -17.54
C TRP A 355 -17.43 -16.09 -16.48
N ILE A 356 -17.09 -14.82 -16.73
CA ILE A 356 -16.40 -13.96 -15.75
C ILE A 356 -17.20 -13.88 -14.46
N ASN A 357 -18.51 -13.66 -14.55
CA ASN A 357 -19.38 -13.56 -13.38
C ASN A 357 -19.45 -14.87 -12.61
N ASN A 358 -19.46 -16.01 -13.31
CA ASN A 358 -19.46 -17.33 -12.69
C ASN A 358 -18.14 -17.58 -11.94
N GLN A 359 -17.00 -17.24 -12.54
CA GLN A 359 -15.70 -17.35 -11.87
C GLN A 359 -15.61 -16.40 -10.67
N LEU A 360 -16.03 -15.13 -10.82
CA LEU A 360 -16.07 -14.19 -9.69
C LEU A 360 -17.03 -14.63 -8.58
N LYS A 361 -18.13 -15.34 -8.91
CA LYS A 361 -19.02 -15.97 -7.92
C LYS A 361 -18.32 -17.06 -7.13
N ASN A 362 -17.53 -17.89 -7.78
CA ASN A 362 -16.74 -18.93 -7.12
C ASN A 362 -15.60 -18.34 -6.29
N LEU A 363 -15.08 -17.18 -6.68
CA LEU A 363 -13.99 -16.51 -5.98
C LEU A 363 -14.43 -15.71 -4.76
N ARG A 364 -15.70 -15.30 -4.60
CA ARG A 364 -16.16 -14.59 -3.38
C ARG A 364 -17.65 -14.80 -3.08
N PRO A 365 -18.03 -14.99 -1.80
CA PRO A 365 -19.42 -15.25 -1.42
C PRO A 365 -20.38 -14.07 -1.67
N TYR A 366 -19.87 -12.86 -1.87
CA TYR A 366 -20.64 -11.62 -2.03
C TYR A 366 -20.52 -10.95 -3.42
N SER A 367 -20.10 -11.71 -4.43
CA SER A 367 -19.77 -11.22 -5.78
C SER A 367 -20.86 -10.40 -6.47
N GLU A 368 -22.12 -10.81 -6.35
CA GLU A 368 -23.23 -10.19 -7.05
C GLU A 368 -23.53 -8.79 -6.50
N ASN A 369 -23.65 -8.71 -5.17
CA ASN A 369 -23.86 -7.48 -4.42
C ASN A 369 -22.71 -6.48 -4.63
N PHE A 370 -21.47 -6.97 -4.58
CA PHE A 370 -20.29 -6.17 -4.89
C PHE A 370 -20.34 -5.57 -6.29
N ARG A 371 -20.61 -6.38 -7.32
CA ARG A 371 -20.61 -5.93 -8.71
C ARG A 371 -21.64 -4.84 -8.95
N PHE A 372 -22.86 -4.98 -8.40
CA PHE A 372 -23.88 -3.96 -8.51
C PHE A 372 -23.47 -2.68 -7.79
N TRP A 373 -22.94 -2.79 -6.57
CA TRP A 373 -22.45 -1.64 -5.81
C TRP A 373 -21.36 -0.86 -6.57
N VAL A 374 -20.38 -1.56 -7.16
CA VAL A 374 -19.32 -0.94 -7.98
C VAL A 374 -19.88 -0.29 -9.24
N ALA A 375 -20.83 -0.93 -9.93
CA ALA A 375 -21.46 -0.37 -11.14
C ALA A 375 -22.16 0.99 -10.86
N PHE A 376 -22.67 1.19 -9.65
CA PHE A 376 -23.24 2.45 -9.17
C PHE A 376 -22.23 3.35 -8.43
N GLN A 377 -20.92 3.16 -8.65
CA GLN A 377 -19.84 3.94 -8.03
C GLN A 377 -19.90 3.96 -6.50
N GLY A 378 -20.37 2.87 -5.90
CA GLY A 378 -20.48 2.70 -4.46
C GLY A 378 -21.61 3.48 -3.78
N LYS A 379 -22.56 4.01 -4.55
CA LYS A 379 -23.66 4.84 -4.03
C LYS A 379 -24.92 4.05 -3.68
N ASP A 380 -25.12 2.88 -4.28
CA ASP A 380 -26.32 2.07 -4.07
C ASP A 380 -26.19 1.23 -2.79
N THR A 381 -26.68 1.78 -1.66
CA THR A 381 -26.61 1.13 -0.35
C THR A 381 -27.48 -0.12 -0.22
N SER A 382 -28.44 -0.34 -1.14
CA SER A 382 -29.31 -1.54 -1.14
C SER A 382 -28.55 -2.83 -1.46
N ARG A 383 -27.35 -2.71 -2.04
CA ARG A 383 -26.47 -3.82 -2.40
C ARG A 383 -25.45 -4.15 -1.32
N LEU A 384 -25.43 -3.40 -0.22
CA LEU A 384 -24.52 -3.66 0.89
C LEU A 384 -24.98 -4.86 1.71
N LEU A 385 -24.04 -5.65 2.24
CA LEU A 385 -24.34 -6.86 3.01
C LEU A 385 -24.84 -6.54 4.42
N ARG A 386 -25.64 -7.44 5.00
CA ARG A 386 -26.17 -7.36 6.38
C ARG A 386 -26.18 -8.72 7.06
N GLY A 387 -26.15 -8.70 8.39
CA GLY A 387 -26.26 -9.85 9.27
C GLY A 387 -25.29 -10.94 8.87
N LYS A 388 -25.82 -12.17 8.79
CA LYS A 388 -25.03 -13.37 8.50
C LYS A 388 -24.25 -13.29 7.18
N ALA A 389 -24.81 -12.64 6.15
CA ALA A 389 -24.13 -12.50 4.86
C ALA A 389 -22.88 -11.60 4.95
N LEU A 390 -22.90 -10.57 5.81
CA LEU A 390 -21.73 -9.74 6.07
C LEU A 390 -20.70 -10.48 6.94
N GLU A 391 -21.16 -11.20 7.97
CA GLU A 391 -20.28 -12.00 8.82
C GLU A 391 -19.52 -13.08 8.03
N GLU A 392 -20.23 -13.84 7.19
CA GLU A 392 -19.63 -14.87 6.32
C GLU A 392 -18.63 -14.24 5.33
N ALA A 393 -18.92 -13.03 4.82
CA ALA A 393 -18.04 -12.27 3.95
C ALA A 393 -16.76 -11.79 4.65
N GLU A 394 -16.87 -11.27 5.88
CA GLU A 394 -15.74 -10.82 6.70
C GLU A 394 -14.85 -11.98 7.14
N ILE A 395 -15.42 -13.14 7.46
CA ILE A 395 -14.66 -14.36 7.77
C ILE A 395 -13.87 -14.81 6.54
N TRP A 396 -14.54 -14.91 5.39
CA TRP A 396 -13.88 -15.27 4.14
C TRP A 396 -12.73 -14.30 3.78
N ALA A 397 -12.91 -13.01 4.07
CA ALA A 397 -11.94 -11.95 3.76
C ALA A 397 -10.63 -11.97 4.58
N ARG A 398 -10.61 -12.56 5.79
CA ARG A 398 -9.45 -12.44 6.72
C ARG A 398 -8.15 -12.99 6.17
N ASP A 399 -8.22 -14.05 5.37
CA ASP A 399 -7.05 -14.78 4.87
C ASP A 399 -6.82 -14.55 3.35
N LYS A 400 -7.51 -13.56 2.77
CA LYS A 400 -7.53 -13.28 1.32
C LYS A 400 -6.96 -11.89 1.04
N SER A 401 -6.14 -11.77 -0.01
CA SER A 401 -5.60 -10.47 -0.46
C SER A 401 -6.65 -9.66 -1.24
N LEU A 402 -7.49 -8.92 -0.51
CA LEU A 402 -8.59 -8.15 -1.09
C LEU A 402 -8.16 -6.91 -1.89
N SER A 403 -8.91 -6.63 -2.96
CA SER A 403 -8.82 -5.37 -3.70
C SER A 403 -9.20 -4.17 -2.85
N TYR A 404 -8.76 -2.98 -3.27
CA TYR A 404 -9.20 -1.74 -2.65
C TYR A 404 -10.72 -1.61 -2.67
N GLN A 405 -11.37 -2.01 -3.77
CA GLN A 405 -12.81 -1.96 -3.90
C GLN A 405 -13.49 -3.01 -2.99
N ASP A 406 -12.96 -4.23 -2.87
CA ASP A 406 -13.50 -5.25 -1.95
C ASP A 406 -13.45 -4.76 -0.51
N ARG A 407 -12.32 -4.17 -0.09
CA ARG A 407 -12.21 -3.57 1.25
C ARG A 407 -13.20 -2.44 1.45
N GLN A 408 -13.40 -1.57 0.46
CA GLN A 408 -14.40 -0.50 0.54
C GLN A 408 -15.83 -1.04 0.62
N PHE A 409 -16.17 -2.07 -0.16
CA PHE A 409 -17.51 -2.66 -0.17
C PHE A 409 -17.85 -3.31 1.18
N LEU A 410 -16.91 -4.06 1.77
CA LEU A 410 -17.08 -4.65 3.10
C LEU A 410 -17.17 -3.57 4.18
N ALA A 411 -16.31 -2.56 4.13
CA ALA A 411 -16.35 -1.44 5.07
C ALA A 411 -17.67 -0.64 4.96
N ALA A 412 -18.14 -0.36 3.74
CA ALA A 412 -19.43 0.30 3.51
C ALA A 412 -20.59 -0.57 4.01
N SER A 413 -20.51 -1.89 3.82
CA SER A 413 -21.52 -2.83 4.31
C SER A 413 -21.59 -2.84 5.83
N LYS A 414 -20.43 -2.80 6.49
CA LYS A 414 -20.35 -2.74 7.95
C LYS A 414 -20.86 -1.43 8.52
N GLU A 415 -20.48 -0.31 7.92
CA GLU A 415 -20.98 1.01 8.32
C GLU A 415 -22.51 1.07 8.24
N GLN A 416 -23.08 0.63 7.12
CA GLN A 416 -24.53 0.70 6.92
C GLN A 416 -25.31 -0.24 7.86
N GLU A 417 -24.78 -1.41 8.21
CA GLU A 417 -25.35 -2.29 9.26
C GLU A 417 -25.40 -1.59 10.62
N ILE A 418 -24.30 -0.93 11.00
CA ILE A 418 -24.21 -0.17 12.25
C ILE A 418 -25.23 0.98 12.27
N GLN A 419 -25.39 1.70 11.16
CA GLN A 419 -26.37 2.79 11.06
C GLN A 419 -27.81 2.29 11.21
N GLU A 420 -28.15 1.15 10.62
CA GLU A 420 -29.48 0.54 10.74
C GLU A 420 -29.75 0.04 12.18
N GLU A 421 -28.76 -0.57 12.85
CA GLU A 421 -28.89 -0.95 14.26
C GLU A 421 -29.12 0.25 15.19
N ILE A 422 -28.42 1.36 14.92
CA ILE A 422 -28.62 2.62 15.67
C ILE A 422 -30.04 3.14 15.45
N ALA A 423 -30.53 3.17 14.21
CA ALA A 423 -31.88 3.64 13.88
C ALA A 423 -32.97 2.79 14.56
N VAL A 424 -32.81 1.45 14.60
CA VAL A 424 -33.74 0.56 15.32
C VAL A 424 -33.76 0.87 16.82
N LYS A 425 -32.59 1.01 17.45
CA LYS A 425 -32.50 1.36 18.88
C LYS A 425 -33.12 2.72 19.19
N GLU A 426 -32.97 3.69 18.30
CA GLU A 426 -33.61 5.00 18.43
C GLU A 426 -35.13 4.91 18.34
N GLN A 427 -35.65 4.06 17.45
CA GLN A 427 -37.09 3.84 17.29
C GLN A 427 -37.69 3.09 18.49
N GLU A 428 -37.01 2.06 19.01
CA GLU A 428 -37.39 1.35 20.24
C GLU A 428 -37.40 2.32 21.44
N ALA A 429 -36.37 3.15 21.57
CA ALA A 429 -36.31 4.16 22.61
C ALA A 429 -37.43 5.22 22.47
N ALA A 430 -37.84 5.56 21.25
CA ALA A 430 -38.96 6.47 21.01
C ALA A 430 -40.30 5.82 21.40
N LEU A 431 -40.50 4.55 21.06
CA LEU A 431 -41.70 3.80 21.43
C LEU A 431 -41.79 3.61 22.95
N GLU A 432 -40.68 3.31 23.62
CA GLU A 432 -40.63 3.20 25.08
C GLU A 432 -40.99 4.53 25.77
N ARG A 433 -40.53 5.66 25.22
CA ARG A 433 -40.93 7.00 25.71
C ARG A 433 -42.43 7.23 25.55
N GLU A 434 -43.00 6.90 24.38
CA GLU A 434 -44.45 7.05 24.15
C GLU A 434 -45.27 6.18 25.11
N THR A 435 -44.80 4.97 25.38
CA THR A 435 -45.46 4.04 26.32
C THR A 435 -45.43 4.60 27.75
N LYS A 436 -44.28 5.08 28.20
CA LYS A 436 -44.12 5.75 29.51
C LYS A 436 -44.95 7.02 29.62
N ASP A 437 -45.07 7.80 28.55
CA ASP A 437 -45.90 9.01 28.53
C ASP A 437 -47.39 8.68 28.65
N LYS A 438 -47.87 7.60 28.01
CA LYS A 438 -49.24 7.08 28.17
C LYS A 438 -49.49 6.59 29.59
N GLU A 439 -48.60 5.78 30.17
CA GLU A 439 -48.71 5.34 31.57
C GLU A 439 -48.71 6.52 32.55
N ALA A 440 -47.88 7.54 32.29
CA ALA A 440 -47.86 8.76 33.09
C ALA A 440 -49.13 9.59 32.92
N ALA A 441 -49.75 9.61 31.73
CA ALA A 441 -51.03 10.25 31.49
C ALA A 441 -52.18 9.51 32.20
N GLU A 442 -52.20 8.17 32.19
CA GLU A 442 -53.17 7.36 32.93
C GLU A 442 -53.05 7.56 34.45
N LYS A 443 -51.83 7.53 34.99
CA LYS A 443 -51.59 7.86 36.40
C LYS A 443 -52.07 9.27 36.73
N ARG A 444 -51.80 10.26 35.87
CA ARG A 444 -52.31 11.64 36.05
C ARG A 444 -53.83 11.67 36.08
N ASN A 445 -54.52 10.95 35.20
CA ASN A 445 -55.97 10.88 35.17
C ASN A 445 -56.56 10.20 36.42
N LEU A 446 -55.91 9.13 36.92
CA LEU A 446 -56.30 8.47 38.18
C LEU A 446 -56.13 9.43 39.37
N THR A 447 -55.00 10.13 39.43
CA THR A 447 -54.71 11.12 40.48
C THR A 447 -55.68 12.31 40.40
N LEU A 448 -56.09 12.71 39.19
CA LEU A 448 -57.07 13.77 38.96
C LEU A 448 -58.47 13.33 39.44
N ALA A 449 -58.84 12.07 39.22
CA ALA A 449 -60.08 11.49 39.72
C ALA A 449 -60.11 11.46 41.26
N GLU A 450 -59.01 11.05 41.90
CA GLU A 450 -58.86 11.10 43.37
C GLU A 450 -58.86 12.53 43.91
N ALA A 451 -58.22 13.47 43.21
CA ALA A 451 -58.21 14.88 43.56
C ALA A 451 -59.61 15.51 43.42
N ASN A 452 -60.37 15.15 42.38
CA ASN A 452 -61.75 15.60 42.19
C ASN A 452 -62.70 15.02 43.25
N GLN A 453 -62.47 13.78 43.69
CA GLN A 453 -63.21 13.18 44.81
C GLN A 453 -62.92 13.90 46.13
N LYS A 454 -61.64 14.18 46.43
CA LYS A 454 -61.24 14.99 47.60
C LYS A 454 -61.71 16.44 47.52
N LEU A 455 -61.77 17.02 46.31
CA LEU A 455 -62.30 18.36 46.07
C LEU A 455 -63.81 18.39 46.35
N ALA A 456 -64.56 17.37 45.95
CA ALA A 456 -65.99 17.25 46.27
C ALA A 456 -66.23 17.15 47.80
N GLU A 457 -65.41 16.39 48.51
CA GLU A 457 -65.42 16.30 49.98
C GLU A 457 -65.02 17.63 50.65
N ALA A 458 -64.03 18.33 50.09
CA ALA A 458 -63.57 19.62 50.59
C ALA A 458 -64.58 20.75 50.29
N ASN A 459 -65.28 20.71 49.16
CA ASN A 459 -66.31 21.68 48.80
C ASN A 459 -67.55 21.53 49.71
N HIS A 460 -67.87 20.30 50.12
CA HIS A 460 -68.89 20.01 51.13
C HIS A 460 -68.50 20.55 52.53
N LYS A 461 -67.22 20.58 52.87
CA LYS A 461 -66.69 21.16 54.12
C LYS A 461 -66.52 22.69 54.05
N ALA A 462 -66.19 23.24 52.87
CA ALA A 462 -66.01 24.66 52.63
C ALA A 462 -67.32 25.45 52.65
N GLN A 463 -68.47 24.81 52.40
CA GLN A 463 -69.78 25.44 52.57
C GLN A 463 -70.17 25.70 54.05
N GLN A 464 -69.43 25.17 55.03
CA GLN A 464 -69.76 25.33 56.45
C GLN A 464 -69.06 26.49 57.16
N HIS A 465 -68.03 27.12 56.58
CA HIS A 465 -67.36 28.25 57.22
C HIS A 465 -67.14 29.42 56.26
N ILE A 466 -68.06 30.37 56.39
CA ILE A 466 -68.21 31.61 55.64
C ILE A 466 -67.36 32.75 56.25
N ARG A 467 -66.89 33.63 55.34
CA ARG A 467 -66.53 35.06 55.49
C ARG A 467 -65.17 35.46 56.09
N ILE A 468 -64.41 36.08 55.18
CA ILE A 468 -63.47 37.20 55.38
C ILE A 468 -62.09 36.81 55.95
N GLY A 469 -61.24 36.36 55.04
CA GLY A 469 -60.08 37.17 54.64
C GLY A 469 -58.91 37.29 55.61
N SER A 470 -58.10 36.22 55.74
CA SER A 470 -56.64 36.30 55.93
C SER A 470 -55.95 34.92 55.94
N VAL A 471 -56.01 34.14 54.86
CA VAL A 471 -55.20 32.89 54.70
C VAL A 471 -54.38 32.85 53.40
N VAL A 472 -54.56 33.82 52.51
CA VAL A 472 -53.88 33.87 51.19
C VAL A 472 -52.35 34.09 51.30
N LEU A 473 -51.83 34.51 52.46
CA LEU A 473 -50.39 34.79 52.60
C LEU A 473 -49.51 33.58 53.00
N VAL A 474 -50.07 32.47 53.46
CA VAL A 474 -49.28 31.32 53.95
C VAL A 474 -49.16 30.19 52.91
N LEU A 475 -50.16 29.99 52.04
CA LEU A 475 -50.15 28.93 51.02
C LEU A 475 -49.32 29.27 49.78
N THR A 476 -49.04 30.54 49.54
CA THR A 476 -48.16 30.99 48.44
C THR A 476 -46.68 30.70 48.71
N LEU A 477 -46.26 30.51 49.96
CA LEU A 477 -44.87 30.21 50.32
C LEU A 477 -44.51 28.71 50.27
N LEU A 478 -45.47 27.80 50.36
CA LEU A 478 -45.20 26.34 50.38
C LEU A 478 -45.35 25.66 49.01
N GLY A 479 -46.22 26.16 48.13
CA GLY A 479 -46.39 25.63 46.77
C GLY A 479 -45.23 25.95 45.81
N ALA A 480 -44.53 27.07 46.04
CA ALA A 480 -43.32 27.41 45.27
C ALA A 480 -42.15 26.47 45.61
N ALA A 481 -42.07 25.94 46.84
CA ALA A 481 -40.92 25.15 47.28
C ALA A 481 -40.83 23.76 46.62
N ILE A 482 -41.95 23.14 46.21
CA ILE A 482 -41.98 21.75 45.73
C ILE A 482 -41.84 21.65 44.21
N SER A 483 -42.41 22.60 43.45
CA SER A 483 -42.19 22.70 42.00
C SER A 483 -40.80 23.22 41.63
N ILE A 484 -40.11 23.90 42.55
CA ILE A 484 -38.69 24.29 42.41
C ILE A 484 -37.74 23.09 42.56
N ILE A 485 -38.12 21.98 43.19
CA ILE A 485 -37.16 20.88 43.49
C ILE A 485 -36.94 19.93 42.31
N TRP A 486 -37.94 19.67 41.48
CA TRP A 486 -37.81 18.76 40.33
C TRP A 486 -37.40 19.48 39.03
N ALA A 487 -37.94 20.68 38.76
CA ALA A 487 -37.35 21.57 37.75
C ALA A 487 -35.97 22.08 38.20
N GLY A 488 -35.73 22.15 39.51
CA GLY A 488 -34.47 22.57 40.09
C GLY A 488 -33.34 21.57 39.96
N LYS A 489 -33.54 20.25 39.83
CA LYS A 489 -32.41 19.30 39.75
C LYS A 489 -31.71 19.38 38.38
N ASP A 490 -32.46 19.36 37.29
CA ASP A 490 -31.92 19.56 35.93
C ASP A 490 -31.46 21.01 35.70
N ILE A 491 -32.17 22.02 36.24
CA ILE A 491 -31.73 23.42 36.19
C ILE A 491 -30.50 23.65 37.10
N GLN A 492 -30.38 22.96 38.24
CA GLN A 492 -29.22 23.04 39.14
C GLN A 492 -28.02 22.33 38.53
N ASP A 493 -28.16 21.18 37.88
CA ASP A 493 -27.06 20.51 37.19
C ASP A 493 -26.59 21.31 35.97
N ILE A 494 -27.49 21.95 35.21
CA ILE A 494 -27.12 22.87 34.13
C ILE A 494 -26.47 24.15 34.71
N ARG A 495 -26.99 24.72 35.79
CA ARG A 495 -26.45 25.93 36.45
C ARG A 495 -25.10 25.67 37.11
N GLU A 496 -24.89 24.51 37.72
CA GLU A 496 -23.62 24.04 38.28
C GLU A 496 -22.58 23.81 37.18
N ASN A 497 -22.93 23.11 36.09
CA ASN A 497 -22.02 22.93 34.96
C ASN A 497 -21.64 24.27 34.31
N THR A 498 -22.59 25.20 34.18
CA THR A 498 -22.33 26.56 33.69
C THR A 498 -21.41 27.32 34.65
N LYS A 499 -21.54 27.11 35.97
CA LYS A 499 -20.64 27.68 36.97
C LYS A 499 -19.22 27.16 36.82
N TYR A 500 -19.01 25.85 36.66
CA TYR A 500 -17.68 25.26 36.49
C TYR A 500 -17.02 25.68 35.16
N VAL A 501 -17.80 25.73 34.06
CA VAL A 501 -17.34 26.30 32.79
C VAL A 501 -16.93 27.77 32.95
N SER A 502 -17.73 28.57 33.65
CA SER A 502 -17.41 29.97 33.94
C SER A 502 -16.13 30.10 34.79
N GLN A 503 -15.95 29.23 35.78
CA GLN A 503 -14.74 29.20 36.60
C GLN A 503 -13.50 28.85 35.77
N LEU A 504 -13.56 27.79 34.96
CA LEU A 504 -12.46 27.41 34.08
C LEU A 504 -12.17 28.50 33.03
N SER A 505 -13.20 29.21 32.54
CA SER A 505 -13.04 30.35 31.65
C SER A 505 -12.26 31.49 32.32
N LYS A 506 -12.59 31.85 33.57
CA LYS A 506 -11.82 32.83 34.36
C LYS A 506 -10.37 32.39 34.58
N LEU A 507 -10.15 31.12 34.90
CA LEU A 507 -8.79 30.57 35.03
C LEU A 507 -8.02 30.65 33.71
N SER A 508 -8.69 30.42 32.56
CA SER A 508 -8.07 30.58 31.24
C SER A 508 -7.66 32.04 30.97
N GLU A 509 -8.47 33.01 31.40
CA GLU A 509 -8.12 34.44 31.30
C GLU A 509 -6.96 34.80 32.22
N GLU A 510 -6.93 34.25 33.44
CA GLU A 510 -5.84 34.48 34.38
C GLU A 510 -4.52 33.89 33.88
N LEU A 511 -4.55 32.65 33.35
CA LEU A 511 -3.41 32.02 32.70
C LEU A 511 -2.89 32.87 31.54
N TYR A 512 -3.79 33.41 30.72
CA TYR A 512 -3.42 34.30 29.62
C TYR A 512 -2.74 35.58 30.12
N LYS A 513 -3.25 36.20 31.20
CA LYS A 513 -2.65 37.39 31.83
C LYS A 513 -1.28 37.15 32.46
N LYS A 514 -0.95 35.90 32.82
CA LYS A 514 0.35 35.50 33.37
C LYS A 514 1.31 34.95 32.30
N ASP A 515 1.09 35.29 31.04
CA ASP A 515 1.86 34.83 29.86
C ASP A 515 1.90 33.30 29.70
N LYS A 516 0.94 32.57 30.28
CA LYS A 516 0.78 31.11 30.12
C LYS A 516 -0.18 30.78 28.98
N SER A 517 0.07 31.35 27.80
CA SER A 517 -0.85 31.30 26.66
C SER A 517 -1.16 29.88 26.19
N SER A 518 -0.20 28.95 26.25
CA SER A 518 -0.43 27.53 25.92
C SER A 518 -1.45 26.87 26.86
N SER A 519 -1.27 27.05 28.18
CA SER A 519 -2.18 26.53 29.20
C SER A 519 -3.56 27.19 29.16
N ALA A 520 -3.62 28.49 28.85
CA ALA A 520 -4.87 29.21 28.61
C ALA A 520 -5.65 28.64 27.42
N SER A 521 -4.96 28.37 26.31
CA SER A 521 -5.57 27.74 25.12
C SER A 521 -6.05 26.33 25.40
N GLN A 522 -5.27 25.53 26.14
CA GLN A 522 -5.68 24.18 26.56
C GLN A 522 -6.96 24.23 27.44
N ALA A 523 -7.04 25.16 28.40
CA ALA A 523 -8.25 25.32 29.21
C ALA A 523 -9.48 25.68 28.36
N ARG A 524 -9.32 26.53 27.34
CA ARG A 524 -10.42 26.89 26.40
C ARG A 524 -10.82 25.73 25.51
N GLU A 525 -9.86 24.95 25.03
CA GLU A 525 -10.09 23.72 24.27
C GLU A 525 -10.93 22.73 25.09
N GLN A 526 -10.55 22.47 26.34
CA GLN A 526 -11.28 21.57 27.24
C GLN A 526 -12.68 22.09 27.58
N ILE A 527 -12.89 23.41 27.67
CA ILE A 527 -14.24 24.00 27.78
C ILE A 527 -15.09 23.63 26.55
N GLY A 528 -14.56 23.80 25.34
CA GLY A 528 -15.24 23.45 24.10
C GLY A 528 -15.64 21.97 24.07
N LEU A 529 -14.67 21.09 24.33
CA LEU A 529 -14.88 19.64 24.37
C LEU A 529 -15.89 19.20 25.46
N SER A 530 -15.98 19.95 26.57
CA SER A 530 -16.97 19.65 27.61
C SER A 530 -18.42 19.77 27.14
N TYR A 531 -18.69 20.50 26.04
CA TYR A 531 -20.04 20.59 25.46
C TYR A 531 -20.44 19.33 24.69
N GLU A 532 -19.48 18.50 24.29
CA GLU A 532 -19.70 17.24 23.58
C GLU A 532 -20.03 16.08 24.54
N ILE A 533 -19.84 16.29 25.85
CA ILE A 533 -20.14 15.30 26.89
C ILE A 533 -21.58 15.42 27.35
N LYS A 534 -22.41 14.44 26.95
CA LYS A 534 -23.83 14.36 27.33
C LYS A 534 -24.03 13.95 28.80
N ASN A 535 -23.15 13.11 29.35
CA ASN A 535 -23.26 12.67 30.73
C ASN A 535 -22.78 13.77 31.70
N HIS A 536 -23.68 14.27 32.55
CA HIS A 536 -23.39 15.38 33.45
C HIS A 536 -22.27 15.09 34.46
N GLU A 537 -22.18 13.88 35.00
CA GLU A 537 -21.14 13.50 35.97
C GLU A 537 -19.76 13.42 35.29
N LEU A 538 -19.67 12.81 34.11
CA LEU A 538 -18.44 12.82 33.30
C LEU A 538 -18.02 14.24 32.93
N LYS A 539 -18.98 15.11 32.56
CA LYS A 539 -18.71 16.52 32.27
C LYS A 539 -18.15 17.25 33.50
N LYS A 540 -18.74 17.05 34.67
CA LYS A 540 -18.23 17.61 35.94
C LYS A 540 -16.81 17.11 36.22
N ALA A 541 -16.55 15.81 36.10
CA ALA A 541 -15.22 15.23 36.29
C ALA A 541 -14.16 15.82 35.34
N MET A 542 -14.49 15.97 34.06
CA MET A 542 -13.59 16.60 33.08
C MET A 542 -13.28 18.07 33.42
N LEU A 543 -14.31 18.85 33.80
CA LEU A 543 -14.15 20.25 34.18
C LEU A 543 -13.30 20.39 35.45
N PHE A 544 -13.51 19.54 36.45
CA PHE A 544 -12.69 19.48 37.66
C PHE A 544 -11.24 19.11 37.36
N THR A 545 -11.02 18.12 36.51
CA THR A 545 -9.67 17.75 36.04
C THR A 545 -8.98 18.93 35.34
N SER A 546 -9.69 19.62 34.44
CA SER A 546 -9.16 20.76 33.70
C SER A 546 -8.87 21.97 34.60
N MET A 547 -9.73 22.24 35.58
CA MET A 547 -9.48 23.28 36.59
C MET A 547 -8.28 22.92 37.46
N SER A 548 -8.11 21.64 37.84
CA SER A 548 -6.91 21.21 38.56
C SER A 548 -5.65 21.52 37.77
N GLN A 549 -5.61 21.15 36.48
CA GLN A 549 -4.47 21.47 35.60
C GLN A 549 -4.22 22.98 35.50
N ALA A 550 -5.26 23.79 35.34
CA ALA A 550 -5.14 25.25 35.31
C ALA A 550 -4.56 25.82 36.63
N TYR A 551 -5.04 25.35 37.79
CA TYR A 551 -4.51 25.74 39.09
C TYR A 551 -3.06 25.31 39.30
N GLN A 552 -2.65 24.11 38.84
CA GLN A 552 -1.25 23.67 38.86
C GLN A 552 -0.38 24.65 38.07
N GLN A 553 -0.84 25.06 36.88
CA GLN A 553 -0.14 26.07 36.08
C GLN A 553 -0.11 27.44 36.75
N LEU A 554 -1.09 27.81 37.58
CA LEU A 554 -1.05 29.05 38.36
C LEU A 554 -0.21 28.96 39.65
N GLY A 555 0.26 27.76 40.02
CA GLY A 555 0.94 27.49 41.29
C GLY A 555 0.00 27.38 42.50
N GLU A 556 -1.31 27.24 42.27
CA GLU A 556 -2.35 27.13 43.29
C GLU A 556 -2.60 25.67 43.70
N TRP A 557 -1.59 25.05 44.33
CA TRP A 557 -1.56 23.60 44.58
C TRP A 557 -2.73 23.08 45.42
N LYS A 558 -3.19 23.84 46.41
CA LYS A 558 -4.29 23.44 47.29
C LYS A 558 -5.63 23.38 46.54
N GLN A 559 -5.85 24.34 45.63
CA GLN A 559 -7.00 24.37 44.75
C GLN A 559 -6.90 23.24 43.73
N ALA A 560 -5.74 23.05 43.12
CA ALA A 560 -5.50 21.93 42.21
C ALA A 560 -5.81 20.56 42.84
N GLU A 561 -5.37 20.35 44.08
CA GLU A 561 -5.63 19.13 44.85
C GLU A 561 -7.11 18.94 45.18
N LYS A 562 -7.80 20.02 45.52
CA LYS A 562 -9.25 19.99 45.77
C LYS A 562 -10.02 19.59 44.52
N GLU A 563 -9.73 20.22 43.37
CA GLU A 563 -10.45 19.95 42.13
C GLU A 563 -10.17 18.53 41.62
N ILE A 564 -8.92 18.04 41.69
CA ILE A 564 -8.63 16.67 41.23
C ILE A 564 -9.29 15.62 42.12
N ARG A 565 -9.34 15.82 43.45
CA ARG A 565 -10.09 14.92 44.36
C ARG A 565 -11.57 14.91 44.04
N ALA A 566 -12.17 16.07 43.72
CA ALA A 566 -13.56 16.14 43.30
C ALA A 566 -13.82 15.33 42.02
N SER A 567 -12.92 15.44 41.03
CA SER A 567 -13.00 14.61 39.81
C SER A 567 -12.91 13.12 40.12
N GLN A 568 -11.99 12.71 40.99
CA GLN A 568 -11.78 11.29 41.31
C GLN A 568 -12.95 10.67 42.05
N ASN A 569 -13.53 11.39 43.01
CA ASN A 569 -14.72 10.94 43.73
C ASN A 569 -15.88 10.64 42.77
N ILE A 570 -16.07 11.47 41.73
CA ILE A 570 -17.12 11.27 40.73
C ILE A 570 -16.84 10.01 39.88
N LEU A 571 -15.59 9.83 39.44
CA LEU A 571 -15.19 8.69 38.62
C LEU A 571 -15.24 7.36 39.42
N GLU A 572 -14.88 7.37 40.70
CA GLU A 572 -14.90 6.18 41.55
C GLU A 572 -16.31 5.77 41.99
N ALA A 573 -17.23 6.73 42.15
CA ALA A 573 -18.61 6.47 42.58
C ALA A 573 -19.47 5.75 41.52
N ASN A 574 -19.11 5.82 40.23
CA ASN A 574 -19.98 5.40 39.13
C ASN A 574 -19.31 4.39 38.19
N LYS A 575 -19.24 3.12 38.61
CA LYS A 575 -18.56 2.04 37.84
C LYS A 575 -19.10 1.80 36.42
N HIS A 576 -20.37 2.13 36.14
CA HIS A 576 -20.98 1.93 34.82
C HIS A 576 -20.65 3.03 33.80
N ILE A 577 -20.38 4.27 34.22
CA ILE A 577 -20.10 5.37 33.27
C ILE A 577 -18.61 5.42 32.88
N ILE A 578 -17.73 4.88 33.73
CA ILE A 578 -16.28 4.87 33.52
C ILE A 578 -15.81 3.84 32.47
N THR A 579 -16.65 2.86 32.10
CA THR A 579 -16.36 1.91 31.01
C THR A 579 -16.75 2.44 29.64
N SER A 580 -17.47 3.57 29.56
CA SER A 580 -17.75 4.25 28.30
C SER A 580 -16.48 4.86 27.69
N ILE A 581 -16.47 5.08 26.37
CA ILE A 581 -15.33 5.69 25.66
C ILE A 581 -14.93 7.04 26.30
N GLN A 582 -15.89 7.94 26.55
CA GLN A 582 -15.65 9.22 27.21
C GLN A 582 -15.17 9.02 28.67
N GLY A 583 -15.73 8.04 29.38
CA GLY A 583 -15.32 7.71 30.74
C GLY A 583 -13.87 7.22 30.85
N LEU A 584 -13.42 6.38 29.91
CA LEU A 584 -12.03 5.92 29.83
C LEU A 584 -11.07 7.08 29.54
N GLN A 585 -11.43 7.97 28.61
CA GLN A 585 -10.61 9.14 28.26
C GLN A 585 -10.46 10.13 29.43
N ILE A 586 -11.56 10.42 30.15
CA ILE A 586 -11.54 11.33 31.29
C ILE A 586 -10.75 10.72 32.46
N GLN A 587 -10.79 9.40 32.66
CA GLN A 587 -9.94 8.74 33.64
C GLN A 587 -8.46 8.92 33.34
N VAL A 588 -8.05 8.76 32.08
CA VAL A 588 -6.65 9.00 31.68
C VAL A 588 -6.25 10.45 31.99
N LEU A 589 -7.07 11.43 31.61
CA LEU A 589 -6.81 12.85 31.91
C LEU A 589 -6.70 13.13 33.42
N ALA A 590 -7.62 12.56 34.22
CA ALA A 590 -7.65 12.75 35.66
C ALA A 590 -6.43 12.10 36.34
N LYS A 591 -6.08 10.87 35.95
CA LYS A 591 -4.90 10.16 36.47
C LYS A 591 -3.60 10.88 36.06
N LYS A 592 -3.50 11.35 34.82
CA LYS A 592 -2.38 12.21 34.38
C LYS A 592 -2.27 13.47 35.25
N ALA A 593 -3.36 14.23 35.42
CA ALA A 593 -3.36 15.47 36.21
C ALA A 593 -3.03 15.23 37.69
N GLN A 594 -3.47 14.10 38.25
CA GLN A 594 -3.08 13.69 39.60
C GLN A 594 -1.59 13.35 39.67
N GLY A 595 -1.07 12.58 38.70
CA GLY A 595 0.36 12.28 38.59
C GLY A 595 1.21 13.55 38.54
N ASP A 596 0.81 14.52 37.71
CA ASP A 596 1.50 15.82 37.57
C ASP A 596 1.54 16.57 38.92
N LEU A 597 0.42 16.61 39.63
CA LEU A 597 0.32 17.24 40.96
C LEU A 597 1.22 16.56 41.99
N LEU A 598 1.17 15.22 42.06
CA LEU A 598 1.93 14.43 43.02
C LEU A 598 3.44 14.52 42.76
N ALA A 599 3.85 14.52 41.48
CA ALA A 599 5.23 14.72 41.09
C ALA A 599 5.76 16.08 41.56
N GLN A 600 4.97 17.16 41.38
CA GLN A 600 5.32 18.50 41.88
C GLN A 600 5.43 18.56 43.41
N LYS A 601 4.55 17.83 44.12
CA LYS A 601 4.63 17.66 45.58
C LYS A 601 5.75 16.74 46.06
N LYS A 602 6.55 16.18 45.13
CA LYS A 602 7.61 15.18 45.39
C LYS A 602 7.11 13.87 46.00
N GLU A 603 5.84 13.54 45.80
CA GLU A 603 5.21 12.27 46.22
C GLU A 603 5.42 11.20 45.13
N ILE A 604 6.69 10.85 44.86
CA ILE A 604 7.11 10.11 43.66
C ILE A 604 6.40 8.77 43.48
N ASN A 605 6.28 7.95 44.53
CA ASN A 605 5.64 6.63 44.42
C ASN A 605 4.16 6.73 44.05
N GLN A 606 3.44 7.70 44.61
CA GLN A 606 2.03 7.91 44.29
C GLN A 606 1.86 8.48 42.88
N ALA A 607 2.80 9.34 42.45
CA ALA A 607 2.83 9.84 41.07
C ALA A 607 3.04 8.69 40.07
N ILE A 608 3.97 7.76 40.34
CA ILE A 608 4.21 6.57 39.53
C ILE A 608 2.94 5.71 39.43
N GLU A 609 2.28 5.41 40.55
CA GLU A 609 1.03 4.63 40.53
C GLU A 609 -0.09 5.33 39.74
N SER A 610 -0.18 6.66 39.83
CA SER A 610 -1.17 7.43 39.07
C SER A 610 -0.92 7.36 37.55
N TYR A 611 0.32 7.59 37.10
CA TYR A 611 0.65 7.46 35.68
C TYR A 611 0.59 6.02 35.18
N LYS A 612 0.98 5.04 36.01
CA LYS A 612 0.86 3.61 35.69
C LYS A 612 -0.60 3.23 35.49
N SER A 613 -1.51 3.71 36.34
CA SER A 613 -2.95 3.50 36.17
C SER A 613 -3.46 4.13 34.86
N ALA A 614 -3.01 5.34 34.50
CA ALA A 614 -3.33 5.95 33.22
C ALA A 614 -2.81 5.12 32.04
N PHE A 615 -1.56 4.65 32.12
CA PHE A 615 -0.91 3.79 31.11
C PHE A 615 -1.65 2.46 30.93
N GLU A 616 -2.07 1.80 32.02
CA GLU A 616 -2.83 0.55 31.93
C GLU A 616 -4.17 0.74 31.22
N ILE A 617 -4.84 1.88 31.40
CA ILE A 617 -6.08 2.19 30.70
C ILE A 617 -5.81 2.35 29.19
N LEU A 618 -4.77 3.09 28.81
CA LEU A 618 -4.35 3.28 27.43
C LEU A 618 -4.01 1.94 26.76
N ASN A 619 -3.24 1.09 27.44
CA ASN A 619 -2.79 -0.18 26.89
C ASN A 619 -3.92 -1.22 26.78
N LYS A 620 -4.88 -1.23 27.71
CA LYS A 620 -6.03 -2.15 27.68
C LYS A 620 -7.11 -1.73 26.68
N ASN A 621 -7.18 -0.44 26.31
CA ASN A 621 -8.24 0.11 25.47
C ASN A 621 -7.67 0.99 24.32
N PRO A 622 -6.77 0.46 23.47
CA PRO A 622 -6.04 1.27 22.50
C PRO A 622 -6.95 1.91 21.44
N GLU A 623 -8.04 1.26 21.03
CA GLU A 623 -8.97 1.82 20.04
C GLU A 623 -9.82 2.97 20.61
N GLN A 624 -10.31 2.81 21.84
CA GLN A 624 -11.18 3.78 22.51
C GLN A 624 -10.40 5.00 23.05
N THR A 625 -9.09 4.87 23.21
CA THR A 625 -8.21 5.93 23.72
C THR A 625 -7.26 6.52 22.67
N SER A 626 -7.19 5.94 21.46
CA SER A 626 -6.38 6.48 20.35
C SER A 626 -6.94 7.80 19.83
N PRO A 627 -6.15 8.89 19.74
CA PRO A 627 -6.60 10.21 19.30
C PRO A 627 -6.73 10.30 17.76
N PHE A 628 -6.47 9.20 17.05
CA PHE A 628 -6.46 9.13 15.59
C PHE A 628 -7.73 8.46 15.03
N THR A 629 -8.71 8.16 15.88
CA THR A 629 -10.01 7.58 15.50
C THR A 629 -11.13 8.63 15.61
N LYS A 630 -12.19 8.51 14.80
CA LYS A 630 -13.36 9.43 14.87
C LYS A 630 -14.12 9.33 16.20
N THR A 631 -13.92 8.27 16.97
CA THR A 631 -14.59 8.00 18.25
C THR A 631 -13.89 8.65 19.45
N ASN A 632 -12.66 9.17 19.28
CA ASN A 632 -11.95 9.92 20.31
C ASN A 632 -12.10 11.42 20.10
N GLN A 633 -12.64 12.10 21.12
CA GLN A 633 -12.91 13.53 21.11
C GLN A 633 -12.27 14.28 22.29
N LEU A 634 -11.75 13.58 23.32
CA LEU A 634 -11.31 14.22 24.56
C LEU A 634 -9.81 14.12 24.85
N LEU A 635 -9.14 13.05 24.42
CA LEU A 635 -7.69 12.88 24.60
C LEU A 635 -6.93 13.42 23.38
N ALA A 636 -6.01 14.35 23.59
CA ALA A 636 -5.08 14.78 22.55
C ALA A 636 -3.83 13.89 22.52
N ALA A 637 -3.15 13.81 21.37
CA ALA A 637 -1.91 13.05 21.22
C ALA A 637 -0.82 13.43 22.26
N LYS A 638 -0.76 14.73 22.60
CA LYS A 638 0.12 15.30 23.65
C LYS A 638 -0.18 14.77 25.06
N ASP A 639 -1.43 14.42 25.36
CA ASP A 639 -1.82 13.93 26.69
C ASP A 639 -1.34 12.50 26.90
N ILE A 640 -1.49 11.66 25.88
CA ILE A 640 -0.98 10.29 25.88
C ILE A 640 0.53 10.28 25.98
N GLU A 641 1.20 11.12 25.18
CA GLU A 641 2.66 11.26 25.21
C GLU A 641 3.15 11.71 26.61
N ALA A 642 2.48 12.69 27.23
CA ALA A 642 2.82 13.15 28.57
C ALA A 642 2.70 12.03 29.63
N VAL A 643 1.69 11.15 29.55
CA VAL A 643 1.57 10.00 30.45
C VAL A 643 2.81 9.10 30.34
N HIS A 644 3.21 8.74 29.13
CA HIS A 644 4.38 7.89 28.90
C HIS A 644 5.67 8.56 29.38
N ARG A 645 5.92 9.80 28.97
CA ARG A 645 7.16 10.52 29.29
C ARG A 645 7.32 10.78 30.77
N ASN A 646 6.25 11.22 31.44
CA ASN A 646 6.30 11.48 32.88
C ASN A 646 6.51 10.19 33.65
N LEU A 647 5.87 9.08 33.25
CA LEU A 647 6.13 7.78 33.85
C LEU A 647 7.59 7.35 33.64
N LEU A 648 8.12 7.40 32.41
CA LEU A 648 9.50 7.04 32.12
C LEU A 648 10.52 7.87 32.91
N ASN A 649 10.29 9.18 33.03
CA ASN A 649 11.12 10.07 33.81
C ASN A 649 11.19 9.65 35.29
N LEU A 650 10.06 9.23 35.87
CA LEU A 650 9.99 8.81 37.27
C LEU A 650 10.49 7.38 37.52
N LEU A 651 10.45 6.50 36.52
CA LEU A 651 10.95 5.12 36.61
C LEU A 651 12.49 4.99 36.54
N SER A 652 13.21 6.11 36.42
CA SER A 652 14.62 6.15 36.00
C SER A 652 15.67 5.57 36.99
N THR A 653 15.29 5.00 38.15
CA THR A 653 16.27 4.51 39.15
C THR A 653 15.85 3.28 40.00
N ASN A 654 14.96 2.38 39.54
CA ASN A 654 14.55 1.23 40.39
C ASN A 654 14.48 -0.13 39.65
N THR A 655 15.22 -1.12 40.17
CA THR A 655 15.42 -2.45 39.56
C THR A 655 14.17 -3.36 39.46
N PRO A 656 13.05 -3.17 40.19
CA PRO A 656 11.81 -3.87 39.89
C PRO A 656 11.03 -3.30 38.69
N ALA A 657 11.40 -2.12 38.18
CA ALA A 657 10.63 -1.39 37.16
C ALA A 657 11.16 -1.53 35.73
N ALA A 658 12.20 -2.34 35.50
CA ALA A 658 12.81 -2.50 34.17
C ALA A 658 11.82 -3.01 33.12
N GLU A 659 10.96 -3.96 33.50
CA GLU A 659 9.96 -4.53 32.59
C GLU A 659 8.84 -3.53 32.26
N LEU A 660 8.28 -2.85 33.28
CA LEU A 660 7.29 -1.79 33.07
C LEU A 660 7.88 -0.66 32.21
N ARG A 661 9.13 -0.26 32.47
CA ARG A 661 9.81 0.76 31.67
C ARG A 661 9.87 0.34 30.20
N LYS A 662 10.30 -0.89 29.91
CA LYS A 662 10.37 -1.40 28.54
C LYS A 662 9.00 -1.36 27.86
N GLN A 663 7.94 -1.82 28.54
CA GLN A 663 6.57 -1.78 28.01
C GLN A 663 6.10 -0.35 27.69
N VAL A 664 6.44 0.62 28.55
CA VAL A 664 6.09 2.03 28.33
C VAL A 664 6.90 2.62 27.17
N GLU A 665 8.19 2.29 27.03
CA GLU A 665 9.03 2.73 25.89
C GLU A 665 8.52 2.16 24.55
N GLU A 666 8.13 0.89 24.51
CA GLU A 666 7.56 0.25 23.32
C GLU A 666 6.20 0.89 22.95
N SER A 667 5.32 1.09 23.93
CA SER A 667 4.00 1.71 23.72
C SER A 667 4.11 3.16 23.24
N LEU A 668 5.04 3.95 23.82
CA LEU A 668 5.33 5.31 23.37
C LEU A 668 5.81 5.32 21.91
N THR A 669 6.69 4.38 21.55
CA THR A 669 7.20 4.25 20.18
C THR A 669 6.07 3.93 19.20
N GLN A 670 5.14 3.03 19.55
CA GLN A 670 3.97 2.74 18.71
C GLN A 670 3.02 3.94 18.60
N HIS A 671 2.81 4.70 19.68
CA HIS A 671 2.01 5.94 19.65
C HIS A 671 2.62 6.98 18.70
N LEU A 672 3.95 7.15 18.71
CA LEU A 672 4.65 8.06 17.80
C LEU A 672 4.59 7.59 16.33
N TYR A 673 4.62 6.28 16.07
CA TYR A 673 4.33 5.74 14.73
C TYR A 673 2.91 6.05 14.28
N ALA A 674 1.91 5.87 15.15
CA ALA A 674 0.51 6.16 14.84
C ALA A 674 0.29 7.66 14.57
N GLN A 675 0.96 8.54 15.32
CA GLN A 675 0.99 9.98 15.07
C GLN A 675 1.51 10.31 13.67
N LEU A 676 2.67 9.77 13.32
CA LEU A 676 3.28 9.97 12.00
C LEU A 676 2.36 9.48 10.88
N GLU A 677 1.83 8.26 11.01
CA GLU A 677 0.91 7.67 10.03
C GLU A 677 -0.35 8.53 9.85
N TYR A 678 -0.92 9.05 10.94
CA TYR A 678 -2.10 9.92 10.88
C TYR A 678 -1.83 11.20 10.08
N SER A 679 -0.72 11.90 10.35
CA SER A 679 -0.36 13.11 9.62
C SER A 679 -0.05 12.83 8.14
N LEU A 680 0.59 11.70 7.85
CA LEU A 680 0.88 11.27 6.48
C LEU A 680 -0.41 10.95 5.70
N LYS A 681 -1.37 10.22 6.30
CA LYS A 681 -2.70 9.97 5.70
C LYS A 681 -3.45 11.27 5.40
N ALA A 682 -3.34 12.25 6.31
CA ALA A 682 -3.92 13.57 6.14
C ALA A 682 -3.16 14.47 5.14
N LYS A 683 -2.03 14.01 4.59
CA LYS A 683 -1.11 14.80 3.73
C LYS A 683 -0.63 16.10 4.41
N ASN A 684 -0.62 16.11 5.75
CA ASN A 684 -0.07 17.20 6.54
C ASN A 684 1.44 17.03 6.66
N TRP A 685 2.14 17.40 5.59
CA TRP A 685 3.58 17.20 5.43
C TRP A 685 4.43 17.87 6.50
N GLU A 686 4.01 19.03 7.00
CA GLU A 686 4.70 19.75 8.09
C GLU A 686 4.65 18.98 9.40
N ALA A 687 3.45 18.53 9.79
CA ALA A 687 3.28 17.74 10.99
C ALA A 687 4.00 16.39 10.89
N ALA A 688 3.89 15.71 9.74
CA ALA A 688 4.54 14.42 9.50
C ALA A 688 6.07 14.52 9.57
N ASP A 689 6.66 15.58 9.03
CA ASP A 689 8.11 15.80 9.10
C ASP A 689 8.57 16.00 10.54
N GLY A 690 7.93 16.91 11.29
CA GLY A 690 8.25 17.12 12.70
C GLY A 690 8.06 15.85 13.55
N GLN A 691 7.01 15.06 13.29
CA GLN A 691 6.77 13.79 13.99
C GLN A 691 7.80 12.72 13.64
N THR A 692 8.27 12.69 12.39
CA THR A 692 9.37 11.80 11.98
C THR A 692 10.61 12.06 12.82
N TYR A 693 10.97 13.34 12.98
CA TYR A 693 12.11 13.74 13.78
C TYR A 693 11.98 13.34 15.25
N GLN A 694 10.83 13.62 15.86
CA GLN A 694 10.55 13.26 17.26
C GLN A 694 10.60 11.73 17.48
N LEU A 695 10.00 10.96 16.58
CA LEU A 695 10.05 9.49 16.62
C LEU A 695 11.49 8.98 16.56
N MET A 696 12.33 9.57 15.69
CA MET A 696 13.72 9.18 15.57
C MET A 696 14.54 9.51 16.82
N LEU A 697 14.35 10.68 17.42
CA LEU A 697 15.00 11.01 18.71
C LEU A 697 14.58 10.03 19.82
N ASN A 698 13.29 9.65 19.88
CA ASN A 698 12.80 8.66 20.84
C ASN A 698 13.46 7.29 20.65
N ILE A 699 13.54 6.80 19.41
CA ILE A 699 14.19 5.51 19.08
C ILE A 699 15.68 5.55 19.45
N ALA A 700 16.35 6.65 19.13
CA ALA A 700 17.78 6.84 19.42
C ALA A 700 18.08 7.15 20.89
N LYS A 701 17.05 7.37 21.73
CA LYS A 701 17.15 7.80 23.14
C LYS A 701 17.88 9.14 23.30
N ARG A 702 17.56 10.10 22.42
CA ARG A 702 18.24 11.39 22.26
C ARG A 702 17.34 12.62 22.40
N GLU A 703 16.17 12.44 22.98
CA GLU A 703 15.15 13.50 23.06
C GLU A 703 15.55 14.66 23.96
N LYS A 704 16.44 14.44 24.94
CA LYS A 704 16.96 15.50 25.82
C LYS A 704 17.99 16.37 25.11
N GLU A 705 18.78 15.74 24.25
CA GLU A 705 19.80 16.40 23.45
C GLU A 705 19.17 17.17 22.29
N GLU A 706 17.96 16.79 21.88
CA GLU A 706 17.22 17.40 20.76
C GLU A 706 17.92 17.26 19.39
N TYR A 707 19.04 16.53 19.32
CA TYR A 707 19.76 16.18 18.10
C TYR A 707 20.28 14.74 18.10
N LEU A 708 20.33 14.14 16.90
CA LEU A 708 21.02 12.87 16.65
C LEU A 708 22.52 13.14 16.47
N ASP A 709 23.38 12.45 17.22
CA ASP A 709 24.82 12.47 16.96
C ASP A 709 25.25 11.31 16.05
N LEU A 710 26.53 11.31 15.69
CA LEU A 710 27.14 10.32 14.81
C LEU A 710 26.96 8.88 15.33
N ALA A 711 27.13 8.67 16.63
CA ALA A 711 27.00 7.35 17.23
C ALA A 711 25.56 6.85 17.20
N SER A 712 24.58 7.72 17.47
CA SER A 712 23.16 7.42 17.40
C SER A 712 22.69 7.14 15.98
N ILE A 713 23.18 7.87 14.97
CA ILE A 713 22.87 7.61 13.55
C ILE A 713 23.43 6.25 13.13
N ASN A 714 24.69 5.96 13.45
CA ASN A 714 25.34 4.69 13.07
C ASN A 714 24.69 3.47 13.74
N ASN A 715 24.12 3.64 14.94
CA ASN A 715 23.44 2.57 15.67
C ASN A 715 21.92 2.59 15.50
N PHE A 716 21.38 3.49 14.67
CA PHE A 716 19.93 3.62 14.49
C PHE A 716 19.33 2.30 13.97
N SER A 717 18.21 1.87 14.56
CA SER A 717 17.55 0.61 14.24
C SER A 717 17.13 0.53 12.76
N CYS A 718 17.64 -0.46 12.02
CA CYS A 718 17.28 -0.64 10.61
C CYS A 718 15.81 -1.01 10.40
N PRO A 719 15.17 -1.87 11.22
CA PRO A 719 13.73 -2.10 11.14
C PRO A 719 12.90 -0.81 11.29
N ASP A 720 13.27 0.05 12.24
CA ASP A 720 12.57 1.31 12.46
C ASP A 720 12.79 2.29 11.31
N PHE A 721 14.02 2.39 10.82
CA PHE A 721 14.35 3.22 9.66
C PHE A 721 13.52 2.81 8.44
N LYS A 722 13.43 1.51 8.15
CA LYS A 722 12.61 0.97 7.05
C LYS A 722 11.13 1.25 7.27
N LYS A 723 10.63 1.11 8.49
CA LYS A 723 9.21 1.38 8.80
C LYS A 723 8.87 2.85 8.57
N ILE A 724 9.72 3.79 9.00
CA ILE A 724 9.55 5.22 8.76
C ILE A 724 9.56 5.51 7.25
N ASP A 725 10.53 4.96 6.51
CA ASP A 725 10.61 5.12 5.06
C ASP A 725 9.36 4.59 4.33
N GLN A 726 8.91 3.38 4.68
CA GLN A 726 7.71 2.76 4.11
C GLN A 726 6.47 3.61 4.34
N LEU A 727 6.31 4.21 5.52
CA LEU A 727 5.19 5.12 5.81
C LEU A 727 5.23 6.34 4.88
N TRP A 728 6.39 6.99 4.74
CA TRP A 728 6.55 8.14 3.84
C TRP A 728 6.29 7.77 2.38
N VAL A 729 6.90 6.69 1.88
CA VAL A 729 6.74 6.24 0.49
C VAL A 729 5.29 5.87 0.17
N THR A 730 4.62 5.17 1.09
CA THR A 730 3.24 4.72 0.91
C THR A 730 2.27 5.88 0.83
N TYR A 731 2.32 6.81 1.79
CA TYR A 731 1.31 7.87 1.89
C TYR A 731 1.64 9.12 1.06
N SER A 732 2.84 9.21 0.49
CA SER A 732 3.25 10.30 -0.41
C SER A 732 3.13 9.96 -1.91
N ASP A 733 2.57 8.81 -2.28
CA ASP A 733 2.54 8.30 -3.65
C ASP A 733 3.96 8.13 -4.24
N LYS A 734 4.88 7.55 -3.44
CA LYS A 734 6.30 7.34 -3.75
C LYS A 734 7.08 8.62 -4.05
N ARG A 735 6.64 9.76 -3.50
CA ARG A 735 7.29 11.07 -3.73
C ARG A 735 8.30 11.42 -2.66
N PHE A 736 8.08 10.98 -1.42
CA PHE A 736 8.85 11.32 -0.23
C PHE A 736 9.27 10.04 0.49
N GLY A 737 10.34 10.12 1.26
CA GLY A 737 10.97 8.98 1.90
C GLY A 737 12.49 9.05 1.79
N PHE A 738 13.16 8.38 2.71
CA PHE A 738 14.62 8.24 2.76
C PHE A 738 15.16 7.42 1.58
N SER A 739 14.42 6.42 1.10
CA SER A 739 14.77 5.67 -0.11
C SER A 739 14.76 6.57 -1.35
N VAL A 740 13.74 7.43 -1.48
CA VAL A 740 13.66 8.44 -2.55
C VAL A 740 14.78 9.47 -2.43
N GLN A 741 15.09 9.96 -1.22
CA GLN A 741 16.22 10.86 -0.99
C GLN A 741 17.56 10.22 -1.34
N LYS A 742 17.76 8.96 -0.97
CA LYS A 742 18.97 8.20 -1.29
C LYS A 742 19.18 8.06 -2.80
N GLU A 743 18.13 7.80 -3.57
CA GLU A 743 18.23 7.79 -5.04
C GLU A 743 18.72 9.15 -5.58
N ILE A 744 18.18 10.24 -5.05
CA ILE A 744 18.56 11.60 -5.46
C ILE A 744 19.99 11.92 -5.00
N TRP A 745 20.37 11.53 -3.78
CA TRP A 745 21.72 11.66 -3.22
C TRP A 745 22.77 11.05 -4.16
N ILE A 746 22.55 9.79 -4.56
CA ILE A 746 23.44 9.07 -5.50
C ILE A 746 23.43 9.77 -6.87
N SER A 747 22.26 10.16 -7.38
CA SER A 747 22.15 10.82 -8.70
C SER A 747 22.85 12.17 -8.78
N ALA A 748 22.98 12.86 -7.64
CA ALA A 748 23.71 14.12 -7.51
C ALA A 748 25.24 13.93 -7.47
N GLY A 749 25.72 12.67 -7.45
CA GLY A 749 27.13 12.31 -7.45
C GLY A 749 27.72 12.09 -6.06
N ASN A 750 26.90 12.08 -5.01
CA ASN A 750 27.39 11.87 -3.65
C ASN A 750 27.82 10.43 -3.41
N ARG A 751 28.90 10.28 -2.65
CA ARG A 751 29.44 8.97 -2.23
C ARG A 751 28.65 8.45 -1.02
N MET A 752 28.76 7.15 -0.77
CA MET A 752 28.11 6.45 0.34
C MET A 752 29.19 5.83 1.23
N ARG A 753 28.97 5.79 2.54
CA ARG A 753 29.89 5.19 3.54
C ARG A 753 31.26 5.86 3.61
N ILE A 754 31.29 7.17 3.42
CA ILE A 754 32.48 8.00 3.67
C ILE A 754 32.51 8.42 5.14
N THR A 755 33.71 8.56 5.68
CA THR A 755 33.94 9.11 7.02
C THR A 755 34.09 10.62 6.95
N PRO A 756 33.80 11.38 8.02
CA PRO A 756 34.00 12.84 8.05
C PRO A 756 35.40 13.26 7.58
N GLU A 757 36.41 12.45 7.87
CA GLU A 757 37.81 12.69 7.50
C GLU A 757 38.08 12.54 5.98
N GLU A 758 37.19 11.89 5.23
CA GLU A 758 37.29 11.66 3.78
C GLU A 758 36.51 12.69 2.93
N TRP A 759 35.78 13.60 3.60
CA TRP A 759 34.98 14.65 2.97
C TRP A 759 35.87 15.73 2.35
N ASN A 760 35.55 16.13 1.12
CA ASN A 760 36.30 17.16 0.41
C ASN A 760 35.39 18.11 -0.37
N GLY A 761 35.98 19.14 -0.97
CA GLY A 761 35.23 20.17 -1.70
C GLY A 761 34.35 19.64 -2.85
N LYS A 762 34.65 18.47 -3.42
CA LYS A 762 33.80 17.86 -4.44
C LYS A 762 32.50 17.31 -3.84
N ASP A 763 32.58 16.76 -2.63
CA ASP A 763 31.42 16.23 -1.96
C ASP A 763 30.50 17.36 -1.48
N ILE A 764 31.05 18.49 -1.03
CA ILE A 764 30.29 19.73 -0.77
C ILE A 764 29.48 20.17 -2.01
N GLU A 765 30.11 20.16 -3.19
CA GLU A 765 29.43 20.51 -4.44
C GLU A 765 28.27 19.53 -4.76
N ASN A 766 28.50 18.24 -4.55
CA ASN A 766 27.49 17.20 -4.77
C ASN A 766 26.34 17.27 -3.75
N TYR A 767 26.63 17.68 -2.51
CA TYR A 767 25.62 17.96 -1.49
C TYR A 767 24.69 19.09 -1.93
N TYR A 768 25.24 20.22 -2.38
CA TYR A 768 24.40 21.32 -2.85
C TYR A 768 23.56 20.96 -4.08
N ARG A 769 24.07 20.08 -4.96
CA ARG A 769 23.27 19.51 -6.06
C ARG A 769 22.10 18.69 -5.55
N PHE A 770 22.33 17.84 -4.55
CA PHE A 770 21.29 17.09 -3.86
C PHE A 770 20.27 18.04 -3.21
N ALA A 771 20.73 18.95 -2.34
CA ALA A 771 19.90 19.93 -1.62
C ALA A 771 19.05 20.78 -2.58
N LYS A 772 19.59 21.14 -3.75
CA LYS A 772 18.85 21.83 -4.81
C LYS A 772 17.80 20.94 -5.48
N ALA A 773 18.12 19.67 -5.74
CA ALA A 773 17.20 18.70 -6.34
C ALA A 773 16.00 18.41 -5.42
N VAL A 774 16.24 18.24 -4.12
CA VAL A 774 15.20 18.07 -3.11
C VAL A 774 14.56 19.40 -2.68
N GLY A 775 15.01 20.54 -3.21
CA GLY A 775 14.37 21.84 -3.03
C GLY A 775 14.69 22.56 -1.71
N TRP A 776 15.66 22.08 -0.94
CA TRP A 776 16.13 22.66 0.32
C TRP A 776 17.05 23.87 0.13
N TYR A 777 17.62 24.00 -1.07
CA TYR A 777 18.59 25.03 -1.41
C TYR A 777 18.16 25.83 -2.66
N ASP A 778 18.42 27.14 -2.67
CA ASP A 778 18.19 28.02 -3.82
C ASP A 778 19.37 28.96 -4.09
N ASP A 779 20.06 28.72 -5.21
CA ASP A 779 21.19 29.53 -5.67
C ASP A 779 20.79 30.93 -6.13
N LYS A 780 19.50 31.19 -6.40
CA LYS A 780 19.03 32.51 -6.86
C LYS A 780 18.84 33.53 -5.74
N LYS A 781 18.85 33.10 -4.47
CA LYS A 781 18.75 34.01 -3.31
C LYS A 781 19.97 34.93 -3.13
N THR A 782 21.07 34.71 -3.87
CA THR A 782 22.30 35.51 -3.76
C THR A 782 22.40 36.68 -4.75
N ARG A 783 21.36 37.00 -5.52
CA ARG A 783 21.37 38.14 -6.44
C ARG A 783 20.39 39.24 -6.02
N ASP A 784 20.57 39.79 -4.82
CA ASP A 784 20.15 41.16 -4.52
C ASP A 784 21.41 42.03 -4.46
N GLU A 785 21.69 42.72 -5.58
CA GLU A 785 22.86 43.60 -5.77
C GLU A 785 22.82 44.85 -4.86
N GLU A 786 21.76 45.06 -4.07
CA GLU A 786 21.58 46.25 -3.24
C GLU A 786 22.16 46.13 -1.81
N THR A 787 22.52 44.93 -1.34
CA THR A 787 23.11 44.75 -0.01
C THR A 787 24.48 44.09 -0.11
N GLY A 788 25.50 44.91 -0.36
CA GLY A 788 26.89 44.47 -0.42
C GLY A 788 27.26 43.53 0.74
N GLY A 789 27.52 42.26 0.40
CA GLY A 789 28.34 41.31 1.14
C GLY A 789 28.02 41.09 2.62
N ARG A 790 26.99 40.27 2.92
CA ARG A 790 27.02 39.27 4.00
C ARG A 790 26.27 38.01 3.52
N GLY A 791 26.92 36.84 3.60
CA GLY A 791 26.39 35.55 3.13
C GLY A 791 25.06 35.19 3.77
N GLY A 792 23.97 35.60 3.12
CA GLY A 792 22.59 35.38 3.55
C GLY A 792 22.12 33.99 3.15
N ASP A 793 21.45 33.34 4.10
CA ASP A 793 21.00 31.96 4.12
C ASP A 793 20.40 31.45 2.79
N LEU A 794 21.19 30.66 2.06
CA LEU A 794 20.81 29.97 0.81
C LEU A 794 19.75 28.87 1.02
N ALA A 795 19.45 28.57 2.28
CA ALA A 795 18.49 27.56 2.68
C ALA A 795 17.03 28.05 2.47
N VAL A 796 16.15 27.13 2.06
CA VAL A 796 14.75 27.40 1.73
C VAL A 796 13.85 27.19 2.94
N THR A 797 13.19 28.25 3.45
CA THR A 797 12.30 28.14 4.62
C THR A 797 11.24 27.06 4.44
N TYR A 798 10.78 26.43 5.52
CA TYR A 798 9.83 25.32 5.43
C TYR A 798 8.53 25.72 4.69
N ALA A 799 8.02 26.93 4.93
CA ALA A 799 6.87 27.48 4.22
C ALA A 799 7.11 27.61 2.71
N GLU A 800 8.32 28.01 2.30
CA GLU A 800 8.71 28.07 0.90
C GLU A 800 8.93 26.67 0.30
N LEU A 801 9.47 25.71 1.07
CA LEU A 801 9.60 24.32 0.66
C LEU A 801 8.22 23.69 0.36
N LEU A 802 7.24 23.88 1.25
CA LEU A 802 5.87 23.42 1.02
C LEU A 802 5.24 24.10 -0.20
N ARG A 803 5.50 25.40 -0.41
CA ARG A 803 5.05 26.12 -1.61
C ARG A 803 5.66 25.53 -2.87
N ARG A 804 6.95 25.22 -2.86
CA ARG A 804 7.67 24.55 -3.98
C ARG A 804 7.08 23.18 -4.28
N ILE A 805 6.87 22.36 -3.26
CA ILE A 805 6.25 21.04 -3.36
C ILE A 805 4.84 21.12 -3.95
N LYS A 806 4.05 22.11 -3.54
CA LYS A 806 2.68 22.32 -4.04
C LYS A 806 2.68 22.79 -5.49
N ASN A 807 3.56 23.72 -5.85
CA ASN A 807 3.60 24.34 -7.18
C ASN A 807 4.25 23.43 -8.24
N ASN A 808 5.19 22.57 -7.84
CA ASN A 808 5.88 21.66 -8.76
C ASN A 808 6.08 20.27 -8.13
N PRO A 809 5.00 19.48 -8.00
CA PRO A 809 5.02 18.21 -7.26
C PRO A 809 5.98 17.17 -7.82
N SER A 810 6.25 17.20 -9.13
CA SER A 810 7.11 16.26 -9.84
C SER A 810 8.60 16.59 -9.73
N LYS A 811 8.95 17.87 -9.51
CA LYS A 811 10.33 18.35 -9.45
C LYS A 811 10.98 18.06 -8.10
N TYR A 812 10.24 18.32 -7.02
CA TYR A 812 10.72 18.24 -5.64
C TYR A 812 10.32 16.89 -5.03
N LYS A 813 10.76 15.80 -5.68
CA LYS A 813 10.70 14.45 -5.10
C LYS A 813 11.83 14.32 -4.07
N GLY A 814 11.63 13.52 -3.03
CA GLY A 814 12.59 13.36 -1.92
C GLY A 814 12.73 14.59 -1.02
N SER A 815 11.93 15.64 -1.20
CA SER A 815 12.00 16.85 -0.35
C SER A 815 11.70 16.63 1.11
N LEU A 816 11.04 15.53 1.46
CA LEU A 816 10.66 15.20 2.82
C LEU A 816 11.02 13.75 3.10
N PRO A 817 11.36 13.43 4.36
CA PRO A 817 11.46 14.35 5.51
C PRO A 817 12.68 15.31 5.45
N HIS A 818 12.53 16.56 5.91
CA HIS A 818 13.53 17.65 5.85
C HIS A 818 13.98 18.13 7.24
N SER A 819 13.17 17.97 8.27
CA SER A 819 13.41 18.51 9.62
C SER A 819 14.65 17.96 10.33
N LEU A 820 15.17 16.81 9.90
CA LEU A 820 16.45 16.24 10.36
C LEU A 820 17.64 17.18 10.17
N TRP A 821 17.54 18.12 9.22
CA TRP A 821 18.65 18.91 8.70
C TRP A 821 18.61 20.37 9.17
N ARG A 822 17.60 20.75 9.98
CA ARG A 822 17.40 22.10 10.50
C ARG A 822 16.98 22.12 11.96
N LEU A 823 17.92 21.92 12.86
CA LEU A 823 17.73 22.35 14.26
C LEU A 823 18.84 23.29 14.67
N ASN A 824 18.62 24.57 14.38
CA ASN A 824 19.14 25.70 15.14
C ASN A 824 18.33 26.99 14.87
N GLU A 825 17.00 26.88 14.74
CA GLU A 825 16.15 28.06 14.47
C GLU A 825 15.34 28.56 15.69
N ARG A 826 15.53 28.01 16.90
CA ARG A 826 14.70 28.38 18.06
C ARG A 826 15.31 29.30 19.11
N GLU A 827 16.60 29.62 19.08
CA GLU A 827 17.15 30.75 19.84
C GLU A 827 17.88 31.70 18.91
N GLY A 828 17.44 32.96 18.91
CA GLY A 828 17.83 33.94 17.90
C GLY A 828 19.34 34.14 17.81
N TRP A 829 19.85 34.06 16.58
CA TRP A 829 21.02 34.77 16.02
C TRP A 829 21.91 35.49 17.03
N LYS A 830 22.58 34.72 17.88
CA LYS A 830 23.72 35.20 18.65
C LYS A 830 24.78 34.11 18.58
N ASP A 831 25.87 34.49 17.93
CA ASP A 831 27.11 33.74 17.76
C ASP A 831 27.19 32.78 16.57
N LEU A 832 27.11 33.39 15.39
CA LEU A 832 27.52 32.84 14.08
C LEU A 832 29.01 32.44 13.98
N ASN A 833 29.80 32.53 15.05
CA ASN A 833 31.23 32.25 15.05
C ASN A 833 31.62 30.89 15.64
N ILE A 834 30.68 30.13 16.22
CA ILE A 834 30.96 28.78 16.76
C ILE A 834 30.42 27.67 15.82
N LEU A 835 29.55 28.01 14.87
CA LEU A 835 28.98 27.08 13.88
C LEU A 835 29.81 26.94 12.59
N LEU A 836 30.91 27.67 12.46
CA LEU A 836 31.86 27.52 11.35
C LEU A 836 32.94 26.46 11.62
N GLU A 837 33.00 25.88 12.82
CA GLU A 837 33.97 24.82 13.13
C GLU A 837 33.38 23.41 13.09
N TRP A 838 32.04 23.25 13.11
CA TRP A 838 31.38 21.95 13.01
C TRP A 838 30.44 21.95 11.81
N ASN A 839 30.93 21.43 10.67
CA ASN A 839 30.20 21.34 9.41
C ASN A 839 28.85 20.62 9.60
N ASN A 840 27.75 21.33 9.33
CA ASN A 840 26.42 20.71 9.21
C ASN A 840 26.38 19.62 8.12
N ASP A 841 27.29 19.68 7.13
CA ASP A 841 27.35 18.73 6.01
C ASP A 841 27.65 17.29 6.47
N GLU A 842 28.46 17.10 7.54
CA GLU A 842 28.91 15.77 7.99
C GLU A 842 27.76 14.90 8.53
N LYS A 843 26.65 15.49 9.01
CA LYS A 843 25.51 14.74 9.59
C LYS A 843 24.60 14.13 8.53
N ASP A 844 24.47 14.79 7.38
CA ASP A 844 23.58 14.38 6.28
C ASP A 844 24.07 13.11 5.60
N GLU A 845 25.38 12.97 5.47
CA GLU A 845 26.05 11.85 4.80
C GLU A 845 26.00 10.55 5.61
N LEU A 846 26.16 10.65 6.92
CA LEU A 846 26.18 9.49 7.82
C LEU A 846 24.79 8.85 7.91
N PHE A 847 23.76 9.67 7.77
CA PHE A 847 22.39 9.21 7.71
C PHE A 847 22.09 8.46 6.40
N PHE A 848 22.51 8.98 5.24
CA PHE A 848 22.39 8.23 3.97
C PHE A 848 23.30 7.01 3.90
N SER A 849 24.46 7.07 4.56
CA SER A 849 25.33 5.92 4.77
C SER A 849 24.66 4.86 5.66
N ARG A 850 23.95 5.27 6.71
CA ARG A 850 23.12 4.35 7.51
C ARG A 850 21.97 3.77 6.69
N ALA A 851 21.25 4.60 5.93
CA ALA A 851 20.22 4.16 4.99
C ALA A 851 20.77 3.12 3.98
N ALA A 852 22.01 3.32 3.51
CA ALA A 852 22.75 2.35 2.70
C ALA A 852 22.92 1.01 3.41
N THR A 853 23.47 1.04 4.64
CA THR A 853 23.73 -0.17 5.42
C THR A 853 22.46 -0.90 5.82
N CYS A 854 21.37 -0.16 6.06
CA CYS A 854 20.06 -0.72 6.37
C CYS A 854 19.35 -1.28 5.14
N LYS A 855 19.90 -1.14 3.92
CA LYS A 855 19.26 -1.55 2.65
C LYS A 855 17.85 -0.97 2.51
N VAL A 856 17.71 0.32 2.84
CA VAL A 856 16.49 1.12 2.62
C VAL A 856 16.45 1.56 1.17
#